data_AF-A0A945YEQ3-F1
#
_entry.id   AF-A0A945YEQ3-F1
#
_cell.length_a   1.000
_cell.length_b   1.000
_cell.length_c   1.000
_cell.angle_alpha   90.00
_cell.angle_beta   90.00
_cell.angle_gamma   90.00
#
_symmetry.space_group_name_H-M   'P 1'
#
loop_
_entity.id
_entity.type
_entity.pdbx_description
1 polymer ?
#
loop_
_entity_poly.entity_id
_entity_poly.type
_entity_poly.pdbx_seq_one_letter_code
_entity_poly.pdbx_strand_id
1 'polypeptide(L)'
;SGFGISPTLPAGLSIDPVTGTISGTPATASPSTEYTISASFTTGPDQEATLDLSVLANSILTGYSTTPASYIAGVSITPNTPQVLGGTPNSYAVSPPLPTGLMLDPLTGVITGTPSSLTAAADYTITASFSGEPNSIFLLNIEVVELPSTLIISEFMASNDTTLNDGDGNSSDWIEIHNFGAAPVNLGGWHLTDRADKLDKWQFPSVVVPAGGYLLVFASNQNEDDYIDAGGFLHTNFSLSAGGEFLGLVQPDGLTVVHSFTPEFPPQVTDISYGLASDLMTIGFFTSPTPGTENPATPSTLGPFISNVTDNPQPSPGDSDDLVISAQVDALANPIASVTLHYRVMFGAEQAVPMNDLGNGQFSVTIPHAASLPGEMVRWYVTAEDSASVSRREPAYLDPANSPQYFGTMVDDPAVVSALPTLFWFVASPGAANTSSGTRSSVSFDGQFYDNVFTRRRGASSAGVAKKSYKFDFNSGHHFRFDPAAPRVSEINVNSTFQDKAYIRPQLSYESYTAAGVAASHADTWRVQQNGAFFSVASFVEQVDDDLLDRRGLDREGALYKMFNGVTSSSSGVEKKTRQHENNSDLQALVNGVSPSNPNRAEYLFDHVDIPAMINYATAGIISQDFDRWAKNFYVYRDTNGSGEWSQIPWDKDLTLGNRFYDDEISGNGFSFESGLSAQKRRAHPFQGAAAHACCGAPNLMIDLVVTDPRTREMYLRRLRTLMDEQLQAPGTPIAERVFESRIDELANAATPDAALDLAEWGAIYGGIRDFPTAISLLKTNYLDERRVYLYQTHAVGGPAGSVGIPGAHPSVVPLTIGTIDFNPASGNQDEEYIEITNPNSFAVDMSGWTVEGAIEHTFKPGTVIPAAATGLPLYLSPDVNAFRARATGLTGNEENFVQGRYQGQLSARGEAITIRNKNGNIVTTTSYGGSPTDLQQFLRITELNYHPADPSAAEIAAGFGNDDFFEFVELKNIGPATIDLSGARFVNGIDFVFPASTFLASGAHILVVSDATAFALRYPGVSPALVAGQYTGRFSNDGETVQLHDAVGENILKFTYNDRWFPATDGSGYALVVDDETAHWNDWDGALGWGIGEDADGSPGAQNSAVILQQYAGWLNQYFTEAEIVDPLISGTNVDTNDDGYSNFHHYAFGTDPRGSGPGSPLEVAFDGSALEVTYRFRDPALDVAFELESSNDLSIWSPATTELLDLVIDGEFSTVTLRVTNPGSQDRQFVRVRATEVAF
;
A
#
# COMPACT_ATOMS: atom_id res chain seq x y z
N SER A 1 21.74 -66.51 -71.49
CA SER A 1 20.70 -66.99 -70.57
C SER A 1 20.40 -65.87 -69.59
N GLY A 2 19.15 -65.68 -69.19
CA GLY A 2 18.77 -64.63 -68.25
C GLY A 2 17.44 -64.93 -67.55
N PHE A 3 17.22 -64.30 -66.40
CA PHE A 3 16.04 -64.46 -65.58
C PHE A 3 15.06 -63.30 -65.78
N GLY A 4 13.78 -63.62 -65.90
CA GLY A 4 12.67 -62.68 -65.89
C GLY A 4 11.64 -63.07 -64.83
N ILE A 5 10.81 -62.12 -64.43
CA ILE A 5 9.70 -62.37 -63.50
C ILE A 5 8.45 -61.63 -63.96
N SER A 6 7.29 -62.28 -63.90
CA SER A 6 5.99 -61.71 -64.27
C SER A 6 4.88 -62.18 -63.33
N PRO A 7 3.97 -61.31 -62.88
CA PRO A 7 3.94 -59.86 -63.12
C PRO A 7 5.12 -59.12 -62.46
N THR A 8 5.26 -57.81 -62.69
CA THR A 8 6.38 -57.04 -62.11
C THR A 8 6.38 -57.15 -60.59
N LEU A 9 7.57 -57.34 -59.99
CA LEU A 9 7.72 -57.39 -58.53
C LEU A 9 7.18 -56.12 -57.87
N PRO A 10 6.74 -56.19 -56.60
CA PRO A 10 6.33 -55.01 -55.83
C PRO A 10 7.43 -53.94 -55.88
N ALA A 11 7.04 -52.67 -56.01
CA ALA A 11 7.98 -51.56 -56.12
C ALA A 11 9.05 -51.64 -55.01
N GLY A 12 10.32 -51.44 -55.36
CA GLY A 12 11.45 -51.55 -54.43
C GLY A 12 12.10 -52.94 -54.36
N LEU A 13 11.45 -54.00 -54.88
CA LEU A 13 12.07 -55.29 -55.16
C LEU A 13 12.44 -55.40 -56.63
N SER A 14 13.59 -56.01 -56.93
CA SER A 14 14.00 -56.33 -58.31
C SER A 14 14.62 -57.72 -58.38
N ILE A 15 14.52 -58.34 -59.55
CA ILE A 15 15.22 -59.59 -59.87
C ILE A 15 16.46 -59.26 -60.68
N ASP A 16 17.60 -59.81 -60.28
CA ASP A 16 18.82 -59.74 -61.07
C ASP A 16 18.65 -60.62 -62.33
N PRO A 17 18.70 -60.03 -63.54
CA PRO A 17 18.44 -60.76 -64.78
C PRO A 17 19.54 -61.76 -65.15
N VAL A 18 20.67 -61.79 -64.43
CA VAL A 18 21.78 -62.72 -64.64
C VAL A 18 21.78 -63.84 -63.59
N THR A 19 21.55 -63.51 -62.32
CA THR A 19 21.64 -64.48 -61.22
C THR A 19 20.30 -65.06 -60.78
N GLY A 20 19.19 -64.39 -61.09
CA GLY A 20 17.84 -64.76 -60.61
C GLY A 20 17.58 -64.38 -59.15
N THR A 21 18.53 -63.69 -58.49
CA THR A 21 18.39 -63.24 -57.10
C THR A 21 17.35 -62.12 -57.02
N ILE A 22 16.31 -62.29 -56.21
CA ILE A 22 15.37 -61.21 -55.86
C ILE A 22 15.93 -60.45 -54.66
N SER A 23 16.08 -59.14 -54.75
CA SER A 23 16.64 -58.28 -53.69
C SER A 23 16.03 -56.87 -53.71
N GLY A 24 16.25 -56.11 -52.63
CA GLY A 24 15.74 -54.76 -52.45
C GLY A 24 14.86 -54.62 -51.20
N THR A 25 14.32 -53.43 -50.99
CA THR A 25 13.39 -53.11 -49.90
C THR A 25 12.03 -52.78 -50.52
N PRO A 26 11.00 -53.60 -50.30
CA PRO A 26 9.69 -53.35 -50.90
C PRO A 26 9.08 -52.05 -50.33
N ALA A 27 8.51 -51.23 -51.21
CA ALA A 27 8.03 -49.88 -50.90
C ALA A 27 6.55 -49.83 -50.49
N THR A 28 5.74 -50.85 -50.86
CA THR A 28 4.31 -50.91 -50.56
C THR A 28 3.86 -52.35 -50.29
N ALA A 29 2.96 -52.53 -49.34
CA ALA A 29 2.33 -53.82 -49.07
C ALA A 29 1.60 -54.36 -50.31
N SER A 30 1.64 -55.68 -50.48
CA SER A 30 0.98 -56.36 -51.60
C SER A 30 0.48 -57.74 -51.16
N PRO A 31 -0.73 -58.15 -51.60
CA PRO A 31 -1.28 -59.46 -51.26
C PRO A 31 -0.40 -60.56 -51.86
N SER A 32 -0.50 -61.78 -51.30
CA SER A 32 0.17 -62.96 -51.85
C SER A 32 -0.20 -63.12 -53.33
N THR A 33 0.80 -62.96 -54.18
CA THR A 33 0.66 -63.02 -55.64
C THR A 33 1.61 -64.09 -56.14
N GLU A 34 1.11 -64.99 -56.98
CA GLU A 34 1.95 -65.99 -57.64
C GLU A 34 2.72 -65.32 -58.79
N TYR A 35 4.05 -65.37 -58.72
CA TYR A 35 4.95 -64.86 -59.74
C TYR A 35 5.55 -66.01 -60.53
N THR A 36 5.53 -65.92 -61.85
CA THR A 36 6.25 -66.83 -62.72
C THR A 36 7.65 -66.29 -62.98
N ILE A 37 8.67 -67.04 -62.57
CA ILE A 37 10.08 -66.78 -62.84
C ILE A 37 10.47 -67.59 -64.07
N SER A 38 10.91 -66.91 -65.13
CA SER A 38 11.38 -67.54 -66.36
C SER A 38 12.90 -67.49 -66.43
N ALA A 39 13.54 -68.63 -66.67
CA ALA A 39 14.97 -68.77 -66.91
C ALA A 39 15.18 -69.12 -68.39
N SER A 40 15.79 -68.21 -69.14
CA SER A 40 16.02 -68.37 -70.58
C SER A 40 17.39 -68.96 -70.89
N PHE A 41 17.49 -69.86 -71.87
CA PHE A 41 18.74 -70.56 -72.21
C PHE A 41 19.15 -70.35 -73.68
N THR A 42 20.43 -70.15 -73.96
CA THR A 42 20.91 -69.86 -75.33
C THR A 42 20.85 -71.06 -76.28
N THR A 43 20.69 -72.28 -75.74
CA THR A 43 20.71 -73.52 -76.51
C THR A 43 19.64 -74.54 -76.05
N GLY A 44 18.59 -74.10 -75.36
CA GLY A 44 17.46 -74.94 -74.91
C GLY A 44 16.19 -74.13 -74.65
N PRO A 45 15.02 -74.77 -74.52
CA PRO A 45 13.77 -74.06 -74.21
C PRO A 45 13.82 -73.45 -72.81
N ASP A 46 13.27 -72.24 -72.69
CA ASP A 46 13.14 -71.53 -71.43
C ASP A 46 12.37 -72.39 -70.41
N GLN A 47 12.77 -72.30 -69.14
CA GLN A 47 12.13 -73.01 -68.03
C GLN A 47 11.41 -72.00 -67.15
N GLU A 48 10.24 -72.39 -66.61
CA GLU A 48 9.46 -71.55 -65.72
C GLU A 48 9.25 -72.24 -64.37
N ALA A 49 9.23 -71.45 -63.30
CA ALA A 49 8.85 -71.85 -61.96
C ALA A 49 7.96 -70.77 -61.33
N THR A 50 7.05 -71.14 -60.43
CA THR A 50 6.22 -70.17 -59.71
C THR A 50 6.72 -69.93 -58.29
N LEU A 51 6.52 -68.71 -57.80
CA LEU A 51 6.86 -68.25 -56.46
C LEU A 51 5.74 -67.32 -55.97
N ASP A 52 5.08 -67.69 -54.86
CA ASP A 52 4.17 -66.78 -54.18
C ASP A 52 4.96 -65.78 -53.32
N LEU A 53 4.78 -64.49 -53.58
CA LEU A 53 5.34 -63.41 -52.78
C LEU A 53 4.22 -62.50 -52.25
N SER A 54 4.24 -62.23 -50.95
CA SER A 54 3.45 -61.17 -50.30
C SER A 54 4.39 -60.20 -49.60
N VAL A 55 4.11 -58.90 -49.69
CA VAL A 55 4.76 -57.88 -48.85
C VAL A 55 3.76 -57.47 -47.78
N LEU A 56 4.05 -57.82 -46.52
CA LEU A 56 3.24 -57.38 -45.39
C LEU A 56 3.53 -55.91 -45.07
N ALA A 57 2.49 -55.14 -44.76
CA ALA A 57 2.69 -53.87 -44.10
C ALA A 57 3.12 -54.12 -42.64
N ASN A 58 3.95 -53.22 -42.11
CA ASN A 58 4.46 -53.29 -40.75
C ASN A 58 3.81 -52.17 -39.93
N SER A 59 2.49 -52.25 -39.73
CA SER A 59 1.79 -51.32 -38.85
C SER A 59 2.16 -51.62 -37.41
N ILE A 60 2.64 -50.60 -36.69
CA ILE A 60 3.17 -50.75 -35.34
C ILE A 60 2.49 -49.73 -34.43
N LEU A 61 2.02 -50.18 -33.27
CA LEU A 61 1.73 -49.33 -32.12
C LEU A 61 3.08 -48.92 -31.51
N THR A 62 3.49 -47.69 -31.79
CA THR A 62 4.83 -47.18 -31.44
C THR A 62 4.90 -46.60 -30.03
N GLY A 63 3.76 -46.23 -29.45
CA GLY A 63 3.71 -45.68 -28.11
C GLY A 63 2.35 -45.15 -27.70
N TYR A 64 2.35 -44.36 -26.65
CA TYR A 64 1.23 -43.63 -26.08
C TYR A 64 1.67 -42.19 -25.79
N SER A 65 0.73 -41.25 -25.72
CA SER A 65 1.04 -39.83 -25.44
C SER A 65 1.72 -39.63 -24.08
N THR A 66 1.54 -40.56 -23.14
CA THR A 66 2.23 -40.57 -21.83
C THR A 66 2.80 -41.97 -21.58
N THR A 67 4.14 -42.09 -21.48
CA THR A 67 4.84 -43.38 -21.18
C THR A 67 6.27 -43.14 -20.63
N PRO A 68 6.64 -43.65 -19.43
CA PRO A 68 5.76 -44.28 -18.45
C PRO A 68 4.68 -43.30 -17.97
N ALA A 69 3.51 -43.81 -17.62
CA ALA A 69 2.38 -43.01 -17.18
C ALA A 69 2.26 -43.05 -15.66
N SER A 70 2.36 -41.88 -15.01
CA SER A 70 2.09 -41.69 -13.60
C SER A 70 0.81 -40.88 -13.46
N TYR A 71 -0.13 -41.34 -12.65
CA TYR A 71 -1.43 -40.68 -12.43
C TYR A 71 -1.68 -40.48 -10.94
N ILE A 72 -2.37 -39.40 -10.55
CA ILE A 72 -2.75 -39.16 -9.14
C ILE A 72 -4.13 -39.79 -8.87
N ALA A 73 -4.23 -40.55 -7.78
CA ALA A 73 -5.51 -41.10 -7.33
C ALA A 73 -6.53 -39.97 -7.06
N GLY A 74 -7.74 -40.09 -7.61
CA GLY A 74 -8.82 -39.11 -7.50
C GLY A 74 -8.80 -38.00 -8.56
N VAL A 75 -7.73 -37.87 -9.36
CA VAL A 75 -7.59 -36.84 -10.41
C VAL A 75 -7.90 -37.44 -11.78
N SER A 76 -8.73 -36.77 -12.59
CA SER A 76 -9.04 -37.26 -13.94
C SER A 76 -7.82 -37.16 -14.84
N ILE A 77 -7.52 -38.22 -15.59
CA ILE A 77 -6.36 -38.19 -16.47
C ILE A 77 -6.64 -37.41 -17.76
N THR A 78 -5.62 -36.72 -18.26
CA THR A 78 -5.60 -36.30 -19.67
C THR A 78 -5.66 -37.56 -20.55
N PRO A 79 -6.53 -37.62 -21.59
CA PRO A 79 -6.70 -38.81 -22.42
C PRO A 79 -5.37 -39.34 -23.00
N ASN A 80 -4.93 -40.52 -22.53
CA ASN A 80 -3.67 -41.11 -22.99
C ASN A 80 -3.91 -41.80 -24.33
N THR A 81 -3.39 -41.20 -25.40
CA THR A 81 -3.75 -41.51 -26.78
C THR A 81 -2.68 -42.39 -27.43
N PRO A 82 -3.04 -43.48 -28.14
CA PRO A 82 -2.07 -44.37 -28.78
C PRO A 82 -1.43 -43.69 -30.00
N GLN A 83 -0.13 -43.92 -30.17
CA GLN A 83 0.64 -43.49 -31.32
C GLN A 83 0.89 -44.70 -32.24
N VAL A 84 0.37 -44.65 -33.47
CA VAL A 84 0.44 -45.75 -34.43
C VAL A 84 1.16 -45.29 -35.70
N LEU A 85 2.12 -46.08 -36.16
CA LEU A 85 2.82 -45.91 -37.42
C LEU A 85 2.30 -46.95 -38.43
N GLY A 86 1.76 -46.52 -39.56
CA GLY A 86 1.23 -47.41 -40.62
C GLY A 86 -0.29 -47.33 -40.77
N GLY A 87 -0.97 -48.46 -40.79
CA GLY A 87 -2.44 -48.57 -40.93
C GLY A 87 -3.20 -48.16 -39.65
N THR A 88 -4.53 -48.03 -39.76
CA THR A 88 -5.41 -47.78 -38.61
C THR A 88 -5.83 -49.10 -37.97
N PRO A 89 -5.64 -49.30 -36.64
CA PRO A 89 -6.11 -50.51 -35.96
C PRO A 89 -7.63 -50.68 -36.04
N ASN A 90 -8.09 -51.93 -36.11
CA ASN A 90 -9.50 -52.30 -36.04
C ASN A 90 -10.02 -52.41 -34.60
N SER A 91 -9.12 -52.66 -33.64
CA SER A 91 -9.44 -52.76 -32.22
C SER A 91 -8.19 -52.71 -31.35
N TYR A 92 -8.37 -52.34 -30.09
CA TYR A 92 -7.38 -52.34 -29.03
C TYR A 92 -7.83 -53.22 -27.85
N ALA A 93 -6.86 -53.84 -27.18
CA ALA A 93 -7.07 -54.58 -25.94
C ALA A 93 -5.92 -54.36 -24.96
N VAL A 94 -6.17 -54.51 -23.66
CA VAL A 94 -5.18 -54.34 -22.58
C VAL A 94 -5.17 -55.55 -21.65
N SER A 95 -3.99 -55.99 -21.23
CA SER A 95 -3.81 -57.06 -20.22
C SER A 95 -2.58 -56.79 -19.35
N PRO A 96 -2.67 -56.89 -18.00
CA PRO A 96 -3.89 -57.13 -17.19
C PRO A 96 -4.91 -55.96 -17.29
N PRO A 97 -6.13 -56.05 -16.73
CA PRO A 97 -7.06 -54.92 -16.68
C PRO A 97 -6.40 -53.68 -16.05
N LEU A 98 -6.69 -52.49 -16.59
CA LEU A 98 -6.18 -51.21 -16.09
C LEU A 98 -6.57 -50.97 -14.62
N PRO A 99 -5.83 -50.09 -13.90
CA PRO A 99 -6.19 -49.66 -12.55
C PRO A 99 -7.65 -49.22 -12.44
N THR A 100 -8.28 -49.48 -11.30
CA THR A 100 -9.70 -49.13 -11.07
C THR A 100 -9.95 -47.66 -11.36
N GLY A 101 -10.95 -47.37 -12.19
CA GLY A 101 -11.29 -46.01 -12.61
C GLY A 101 -10.72 -45.60 -13.96
N LEU A 102 -9.75 -46.33 -14.50
CA LEU A 102 -9.25 -46.16 -15.87
C LEU A 102 -9.92 -47.14 -16.85
N MET A 103 -10.17 -46.67 -18.07
CA MET A 103 -10.78 -47.46 -19.14
C MET A 103 -10.06 -47.24 -20.46
N LEU A 104 -9.82 -48.33 -21.19
CA LEU A 104 -9.37 -48.31 -22.58
C LEU A 104 -10.59 -48.35 -23.50
N ASP A 105 -10.71 -47.39 -24.41
CA ASP A 105 -11.67 -47.49 -25.52
C ASP A 105 -11.19 -48.58 -26.51
N PRO A 106 -11.96 -49.67 -26.71
CA PRO A 106 -11.54 -50.78 -27.55
C PRO A 106 -11.47 -50.45 -29.05
N LEU A 107 -12.01 -49.30 -29.50
CA LEU A 107 -11.98 -48.88 -30.90
C LEU A 107 -10.87 -47.86 -31.15
N THR A 108 -10.73 -46.86 -30.28
CA THR A 108 -9.76 -45.77 -30.45
C THR A 108 -8.42 -46.04 -29.77
N GLY A 109 -8.40 -46.93 -28.77
CA GLY A 109 -7.23 -47.25 -27.95
C GLY A 109 -6.87 -46.18 -26.94
N VAL A 110 -7.67 -45.12 -26.84
CA VAL A 110 -7.48 -44.03 -25.88
C VAL A 110 -7.82 -44.53 -24.48
N ILE A 111 -6.96 -44.22 -23.51
CA ILE A 111 -7.20 -44.49 -22.08
C ILE A 111 -7.72 -43.22 -21.42
N THR A 112 -8.86 -43.32 -20.72
CA THR A 112 -9.49 -42.22 -19.98
C THR A 112 -9.96 -42.67 -18.60
N GLY A 113 -10.31 -41.71 -17.73
CA GLY A 113 -10.94 -41.97 -16.44
C GLY A 113 -10.25 -41.30 -15.26
N THR A 114 -10.70 -41.64 -14.05
CA THR A 114 -10.20 -41.11 -12.77
C THR A 114 -9.78 -42.30 -11.92
N PRO A 115 -8.47 -42.59 -11.78
CA PRO A 115 -8.02 -43.74 -11.02
C PRO A 115 -8.40 -43.55 -9.55
N SER A 116 -9.01 -44.56 -8.93
CA SER A 116 -9.58 -44.42 -7.58
C SER A 116 -8.71 -45.02 -6.46
N SER A 117 -7.59 -45.66 -6.82
CA SER A 117 -6.73 -46.33 -5.84
C SER A 117 -5.26 -46.38 -6.29
N LEU A 118 -4.36 -46.16 -5.35
CA LEU A 118 -2.92 -46.38 -5.47
C LEU A 118 -2.61 -47.72 -6.16
N THR A 119 -1.74 -47.68 -7.15
CA THR A 119 -1.30 -48.83 -7.92
C THR A 119 0.19 -48.70 -8.19
N ALA A 120 0.99 -49.67 -7.72
CA ALA A 120 2.43 -49.68 -8.00
C ALA A 120 2.71 -49.78 -9.52
N ALA A 121 3.82 -49.19 -9.97
CA ALA A 121 4.25 -49.25 -11.36
C ALA A 121 4.23 -50.68 -11.91
N ALA A 122 3.47 -50.89 -12.98
CA ALA A 122 3.32 -52.17 -13.65
C ALA A 122 3.20 -52.01 -15.16
N ASP A 123 3.69 -53.00 -15.91
CA ASP A 123 3.57 -53.03 -17.37
C ASP A 123 2.22 -53.59 -17.80
N TYR A 124 1.50 -52.82 -18.61
CA TYR A 124 0.24 -53.20 -19.24
C TYR A 124 0.50 -53.45 -20.72
N THR A 125 0.22 -54.67 -21.18
CA THR A 125 0.37 -55.02 -22.59
C THR A 125 -0.84 -54.52 -23.37
N ILE A 126 -0.65 -53.47 -24.17
CA ILE A 126 -1.64 -52.98 -25.12
C ILE A 126 -1.44 -53.70 -26.44
N THR A 127 -2.50 -54.30 -26.98
CA THR A 127 -2.50 -54.98 -28.28
C THR A 127 -3.37 -54.22 -29.29
N ALA A 128 -2.76 -53.71 -30.35
CA ALA A 128 -3.45 -53.16 -31.51
C ALA A 128 -3.59 -54.24 -32.60
N SER A 129 -4.81 -54.47 -33.08
CA SER A 129 -5.10 -55.46 -34.12
C SER A 129 -5.41 -54.81 -35.46
N PHE A 130 -4.82 -55.31 -36.55
CA PHE A 130 -4.93 -54.73 -37.89
C PHE A 130 -5.52 -55.75 -38.88
N SER A 131 -6.33 -55.28 -39.82
CA SER A 131 -6.99 -56.14 -40.81
C SER A 131 -5.98 -56.70 -41.82
N GLY A 132 -5.68 -57.99 -41.74
CA GLY A 132 -4.79 -58.68 -42.69
C GLY A 132 -3.30 -58.55 -42.37
N GLU A 133 -2.95 -57.99 -41.21
CA GLU A 133 -1.59 -57.83 -40.70
C GLU A 133 -1.46 -58.46 -39.29
N PRO A 134 -0.25 -58.82 -38.84
CA PRO A 134 -0.03 -59.25 -37.46
C PRO A 134 -0.41 -58.16 -36.44
N ASN A 135 -0.86 -58.57 -35.25
CA ASN A 135 -1.09 -57.64 -34.14
C ASN A 135 0.23 -57.00 -33.69
N SER A 136 0.18 -55.72 -33.33
CA SER A 136 1.28 -55.01 -32.67
C SER A 136 1.01 -54.91 -31.18
N ILE A 137 2.06 -55.09 -30.37
CA ILE A 137 1.98 -54.91 -28.91
C ILE A 137 2.86 -53.75 -28.45
N PHE A 138 2.42 -53.04 -27.41
CA PHE A 138 3.20 -52.04 -26.71
C PHE A 138 3.09 -52.28 -25.19
N LEU A 139 4.21 -52.25 -24.48
CA LEU A 139 4.21 -52.32 -23.02
C LEU A 139 4.13 -50.90 -22.47
N LEU A 140 2.97 -50.55 -21.93
CA LEU A 140 2.74 -49.27 -21.27
C LEU A 140 2.93 -49.46 -19.77
N ASN A 141 3.96 -48.85 -19.19
CA ASN A 141 4.14 -48.84 -17.75
C ASN A 141 3.20 -47.79 -17.14
N ILE A 142 2.34 -48.20 -16.20
CA ILE A 142 1.41 -47.33 -15.49
C ILE A 142 1.60 -47.48 -13.98
N GLU A 143 1.66 -46.36 -13.29
CA GLU A 143 1.51 -46.25 -11.85
C GLU A 143 0.40 -45.26 -11.48
N VAL A 144 -0.20 -45.48 -10.31
CA VAL A 144 -1.11 -44.53 -9.67
C VAL A 144 -0.53 -44.18 -8.31
N VAL A 145 -0.17 -42.92 -8.13
CA VAL A 145 0.44 -42.34 -6.92
C VAL A 145 -0.60 -41.54 -6.12
N GLU A 146 -0.25 -41.19 -4.89
CA GLU A 146 -1.01 -40.29 -4.02
C GLU A 146 -0.09 -39.16 -3.58
N LEU A 147 -0.60 -37.93 -3.56
CA LEU A 147 0.15 -36.77 -3.06
C LEU A 147 0.10 -36.74 -1.53
N PRO A 148 1.10 -36.11 -0.87
CA PRO A 148 1.13 -35.99 0.59
C PRO A 148 -0.06 -35.20 1.17
N SER A 149 -0.76 -34.42 0.35
CA SER A 149 -1.98 -33.68 0.69
C SER A 149 -2.90 -33.60 -0.53
N THR A 150 -4.20 -33.39 -0.29
CA THR A 150 -5.17 -33.05 -1.34
C THR A 150 -5.24 -31.56 -1.64
N LEU A 151 -4.46 -30.75 -0.92
CA LEU A 151 -4.33 -29.30 -1.12
C LEU A 151 -3.05 -28.99 -1.89
N ILE A 152 -3.20 -28.21 -2.95
CA ILE A 152 -2.10 -27.76 -3.80
C ILE A 152 -2.30 -26.29 -4.17
N ILE A 153 -1.21 -25.64 -4.57
CA ILE A 153 -1.27 -24.35 -5.27
C ILE A 153 -1.50 -24.67 -6.75
N SER A 154 -2.69 -24.40 -7.27
CA SER A 154 -3.09 -24.76 -8.64
C SER A 154 -2.70 -23.72 -9.66
N GLU A 155 -2.82 -22.44 -9.31
CA GLU A 155 -2.57 -21.31 -10.21
C GLU A 155 -2.15 -20.09 -9.38
N PHE A 156 -1.30 -19.23 -9.92
CA PHE A 156 -1.02 -17.92 -9.33
C PHE A 156 -0.62 -16.92 -10.41
N MET A 157 -0.61 -15.64 -10.07
CA MET A 157 -0.14 -14.56 -10.93
C MET A 157 0.63 -13.55 -10.09
N ALA A 158 1.94 -13.44 -10.34
CA ALA A 158 2.86 -12.52 -9.65
C ALA A 158 3.04 -11.17 -10.37
N SER A 159 2.21 -10.92 -11.38
CA SER A 159 2.12 -9.62 -12.06
C SER A 159 0.73 -9.52 -12.64
N ASN A 160 -0.14 -8.81 -11.94
CA ASN A 160 -1.54 -8.63 -12.32
C ASN A 160 -1.80 -7.14 -12.59
N ASP A 161 -2.47 -6.82 -13.68
CA ASP A 161 -2.81 -5.44 -14.05
C ASP A 161 -4.29 -5.33 -14.41
N THR A 162 -4.83 -6.27 -15.19
CA THR A 162 -6.22 -6.20 -15.66
C THR A 162 -7.03 -7.47 -15.50
N THR A 163 -6.42 -8.60 -15.14
CA THR A 163 -7.16 -9.89 -15.15
C THR A 163 -8.13 -10.04 -14.00
N LEU A 164 -7.75 -9.64 -12.79
CA LEU A 164 -8.56 -9.81 -11.60
C LEU A 164 -8.31 -8.69 -10.59
N ASN A 165 -9.34 -7.98 -10.16
CA ASN A 165 -9.16 -7.04 -9.05
C ASN A 165 -9.51 -7.73 -7.73
N ASP A 166 -8.82 -7.33 -6.66
CA ASP A 166 -9.21 -7.65 -5.30
C ASP A 166 -10.52 -6.92 -4.92
N GLY A 167 -11.02 -7.20 -3.72
CA GLY A 167 -12.21 -6.58 -3.15
C GLY A 167 -12.06 -5.09 -2.88
N ASP A 168 -10.84 -4.58 -2.82
CA ASP A 168 -10.51 -3.15 -2.67
C ASP A 168 -10.35 -2.44 -4.04
N GLY A 169 -10.44 -3.19 -5.13
CA GLY A 169 -10.35 -2.68 -6.50
C GLY A 169 -8.94 -2.61 -7.07
N ASN A 170 -7.92 -3.12 -6.38
CA ASN A 170 -6.53 -3.16 -6.83
C ASN A 170 -6.25 -4.42 -7.66
N SER A 171 -5.31 -4.34 -8.59
CA SER A 171 -4.82 -5.49 -9.36
C SER A 171 -3.68 -6.19 -8.62
N SER A 172 -3.93 -6.69 -7.40
CA SER A 172 -2.92 -7.39 -6.60
C SER A 172 -2.55 -8.74 -7.20
N ASP A 173 -1.33 -9.21 -6.91
CA ASP A 173 -0.95 -10.59 -7.20
C ASP A 173 -1.91 -11.56 -6.50
N TRP A 174 -2.09 -12.76 -7.02
CA TRP A 174 -3.00 -13.73 -6.42
C TRP A 174 -2.49 -15.16 -6.51
N ILE A 175 -2.91 -15.98 -5.56
CA ILE A 175 -2.56 -17.38 -5.37
C ILE A 175 -3.86 -18.17 -5.23
N GLU A 176 -3.98 -19.26 -5.97
CA GLU A 176 -5.11 -20.17 -5.92
C GLU A 176 -4.73 -21.51 -5.29
N ILE A 177 -5.53 -21.92 -4.31
CA ILE A 177 -5.43 -23.22 -3.64
C ILE A 177 -6.59 -24.11 -4.08
N HIS A 178 -6.27 -25.30 -4.59
CA HIS A 178 -7.25 -26.30 -4.97
C HIS A 178 -7.24 -27.49 -4.00
N ASN A 179 -8.42 -27.85 -3.50
CA ASN A 179 -8.65 -29.11 -2.80
C ASN A 179 -9.22 -30.15 -3.77
N PHE A 180 -8.38 -30.98 -4.38
CA PHE A 180 -8.82 -32.04 -5.30
C PHE A 180 -9.38 -33.28 -4.58
N GLY A 181 -9.43 -33.26 -3.25
CA GLY A 181 -9.92 -34.36 -2.41
C GLY A 181 -11.44 -34.48 -2.37
N ALA A 182 -11.93 -35.64 -1.93
CA ALA A 182 -13.36 -35.92 -1.81
C ALA A 182 -14.03 -35.36 -0.54
N ALA A 183 -13.27 -34.68 0.34
CA ALA A 183 -13.74 -34.11 1.59
C ALA A 183 -13.29 -32.63 1.72
N PRO A 184 -14.10 -31.76 2.37
CA PRO A 184 -13.69 -30.38 2.65
C PRO A 184 -12.50 -30.35 3.63
N VAL A 185 -11.59 -29.39 3.46
CA VAL A 185 -10.42 -29.19 4.33
C VAL A 185 -10.45 -27.78 4.93
N ASN A 186 -10.17 -27.66 6.23
CA ASN A 186 -10.02 -26.38 6.92
C ASN A 186 -8.53 -26.01 6.96
N LEU A 187 -8.19 -24.81 6.49
CA LEU A 187 -6.82 -24.31 6.41
C LEU A 187 -6.37 -23.57 7.68
N GLY A 188 -7.18 -23.50 8.75
CA GLY A 188 -6.77 -22.84 9.99
C GLY A 188 -5.42 -23.35 10.50
N GLY A 189 -4.45 -22.44 10.63
CA GLY A 189 -3.08 -22.74 11.06
C GLY A 189 -2.12 -23.15 9.94
N TRP A 190 -2.57 -23.41 8.71
CA TRP A 190 -1.68 -23.64 7.56
C TRP A 190 -0.94 -22.36 7.18
N HIS A 191 0.11 -22.44 6.36
CA HIS A 191 0.88 -21.25 5.96
C HIS A 191 1.09 -21.14 4.44
N LEU A 192 1.17 -19.91 3.92
CA LEU A 192 1.80 -19.58 2.64
C LEU A 192 3.14 -18.88 2.89
N THR A 193 4.07 -19.08 1.96
CA THR A 193 5.36 -18.37 1.99
C THR A 193 5.95 -18.23 0.59
N ASP A 194 6.64 -17.11 0.38
CA ASP A 194 7.51 -16.83 -0.77
C ASP A 194 9.00 -17.11 -0.49
N ARG A 195 9.34 -17.61 0.72
CA ARG A 195 10.73 -17.92 1.09
C ARG A 195 10.93 -19.35 1.56
N ALA A 196 11.87 -20.05 0.94
CA ALA A 196 12.25 -21.41 1.31
C ALA A 196 12.94 -21.51 2.70
N ASP A 197 13.42 -20.39 3.24
CA ASP A 197 14.08 -20.29 4.54
C ASP A 197 13.14 -19.80 5.67
N LYS A 198 11.89 -19.44 5.36
CA LYS A 198 10.86 -19.02 6.32
C LYS A 198 9.50 -19.59 5.91
N LEU A 199 9.24 -20.84 6.28
CA LEU A 199 8.09 -21.63 5.81
C LEU A 199 6.75 -21.25 6.48
N ASP A 200 6.79 -20.48 7.54
CA ASP A 200 5.67 -20.02 8.38
C ASP A 200 5.37 -18.53 8.21
N LYS A 201 5.66 -17.95 7.03
CA LYS A 201 5.62 -16.49 6.79
C LYS A 201 4.24 -15.85 6.94
N TRP A 202 3.19 -16.47 6.40
CA TRP A 202 1.81 -16.00 6.54
C TRP A 202 0.89 -17.16 6.89
N GLN A 203 0.14 -17.03 7.98
CA GLN A 203 -0.74 -18.08 8.49
C GLN A 203 -2.19 -17.88 8.03
N PHE A 204 -2.84 -18.95 7.56
CA PHE A 204 -4.25 -18.93 7.22
C PHE A 204 -5.14 -18.77 8.47
N PRO A 205 -6.14 -17.86 8.43
CA PRO A 205 -7.26 -17.94 9.35
C PRO A 205 -8.07 -19.21 9.09
N SER A 206 -9.03 -19.52 9.97
CA SER A 206 -9.87 -20.71 9.78
C SER A 206 -10.82 -20.55 8.58
N VAL A 207 -10.41 -21.08 7.43
CA VAL A 207 -11.17 -21.07 6.17
C VAL A 207 -11.34 -22.49 5.64
N VAL A 208 -12.54 -22.83 5.15
CA VAL A 208 -12.84 -24.17 4.62
C VAL A 208 -12.85 -24.16 3.10
N VAL A 209 -11.99 -24.98 2.50
CA VAL A 209 -12.00 -25.26 1.06
C VAL A 209 -12.87 -26.50 0.80
N PRO A 210 -14.01 -26.39 0.09
CA PRO A 210 -14.87 -27.54 -0.21
C PRO A 210 -14.13 -28.66 -0.97
N ALA A 211 -14.70 -29.87 -0.95
CA ALA A 211 -14.22 -30.96 -1.80
C ALA A 211 -14.32 -30.57 -3.29
N GLY A 212 -13.22 -30.67 -4.04
CA GLY A 212 -13.10 -30.18 -5.42
C GLY A 212 -13.19 -28.65 -5.56
N GLY A 213 -13.08 -27.91 -4.44
CA GLY A 213 -13.22 -26.46 -4.39
C GLY A 213 -11.89 -25.72 -4.48
N TYR A 214 -11.97 -24.44 -4.82
CA TYR A 214 -10.85 -23.52 -4.98
C TYR A 214 -10.97 -22.38 -3.95
N LEU A 215 -9.83 -21.88 -3.48
CA LEU A 215 -9.71 -20.69 -2.64
C LEU A 215 -8.72 -19.73 -3.29
N LEU A 216 -9.12 -18.48 -3.46
CA LEU A 216 -8.26 -17.40 -3.92
C LEU A 216 -7.73 -16.61 -2.72
N VAL A 217 -6.44 -16.29 -2.74
CA VAL A 217 -5.75 -15.45 -1.76
C VAL A 217 -4.94 -14.41 -2.53
N PHE A 218 -5.09 -13.12 -2.20
CA PHE A 218 -4.30 -12.07 -2.82
C PHE A 218 -2.95 -11.91 -2.11
N ALA A 219 -1.86 -11.84 -2.87
CA ALA A 219 -0.53 -11.56 -2.38
C ALA A 219 -0.23 -10.06 -2.48
N SER A 220 -0.75 -9.28 -1.53
CA SER A 220 -0.78 -7.81 -1.63
C SER A 220 0.08 -7.09 -0.59
N ASN A 221 0.94 -7.81 0.14
CA ASN A 221 1.85 -7.23 1.13
C ASN A 221 1.13 -6.36 2.19
N GLN A 222 0.07 -6.90 2.77
CA GLN A 222 -0.65 -6.20 3.84
C GLN A 222 0.15 -6.18 5.14
N ASN A 223 -0.10 -5.16 5.97
CA ASN A 223 0.59 -5.02 7.25
C ASN A 223 0.02 -5.92 8.36
N GLU A 224 -1.12 -6.57 8.12
CA GLU A 224 -1.84 -7.43 9.07
C GLU A 224 -2.10 -8.81 8.44
N ASP A 225 -1.85 -9.88 9.20
CA ASP A 225 -1.96 -11.27 8.72
C ASP A 225 -3.41 -11.75 8.53
N ASP A 226 -4.39 -11.05 9.13
CA ASP A 226 -5.81 -11.40 9.11
C ASP A 226 -6.67 -10.44 8.26
N TYR A 227 -6.04 -9.61 7.43
CA TYR A 227 -6.77 -8.70 6.54
C TYR A 227 -7.69 -9.45 5.57
N ILE A 228 -8.98 -9.09 5.60
CA ILE A 228 -10.00 -9.54 4.67
C ILE A 228 -10.59 -8.31 3.98
N ASP A 229 -10.50 -8.27 2.65
CA ASP A 229 -10.98 -7.12 1.86
C ASP A 229 -12.53 -7.02 1.81
N ALA A 230 -13.02 -5.96 1.19
CA ALA A 230 -14.46 -5.74 1.03
C ALA A 230 -15.16 -6.81 0.15
N GLY A 231 -14.40 -7.58 -0.64
CA GLY A 231 -14.85 -8.72 -1.44
C GLY A 231 -14.92 -10.03 -0.66
N GLY A 232 -14.36 -10.07 0.55
CA GLY A 232 -14.25 -11.26 1.39
C GLY A 232 -13.05 -12.14 1.05
N PHE A 233 -12.05 -11.63 0.32
CA PHE A 233 -10.83 -12.36 -0.02
C PHE A 233 -9.77 -12.17 1.06
N LEU A 234 -8.91 -13.19 1.21
CA LEU A 234 -7.77 -13.17 2.14
C LEU A 234 -6.57 -12.52 1.47
N HIS A 235 -5.76 -11.80 2.24
CA HIS A 235 -4.53 -11.18 1.76
C HIS A 235 -3.31 -11.63 2.56
N THR A 236 -2.20 -11.89 1.87
CA THR A 236 -0.93 -12.21 2.53
C THR A 236 -0.16 -10.95 2.93
N ASN A 237 0.70 -11.10 3.94
CA ASN A 237 1.67 -10.08 4.38
C ASN A 237 2.90 -9.93 3.47
N PHE A 238 2.85 -10.55 2.29
CA PHE A 238 3.85 -10.44 1.24
C PHE A 238 3.18 -10.31 -0.14
N SER A 239 3.95 -9.87 -1.14
CA SER A 239 3.59 -9.88 -2.56
C SER A 239 4.53 -10.78 -3.34
N LEU A 240 4.16 -11.18 -4.55
CA LEU A 240 5.01 -12.08 -5.34
C LEU A 240 5.98 -11.30 -6.24
N SER A 241 7.17 -11.84 -6.45
CA SER A 241 8.16 -11.29 -7.38
C SER A 241 7.85 -11.73 -8.82
N ALA A 242 7.55 -10.75 -9.69
CA ALA A 242 7.47 -10.99 -11.13
C ALA A 242 8.77 -11.53 -11.75
N GLY A 243 9.92 -11.40 -11.05
CA GLY A 243 11.21 -11.94 -11.47
C GLY A 243 11.37 -13.46 -11.26
N GLY A 244 10.45 -14.09 -10.54
CA GLY A 244 10.58 -15.47 -10.07
C GLY A 244 11.12 -15.54 -8.64
N GLU A 245 10.55 -16.45 -7.84
CA GLU A 245 10.97 -16.74 -6.45
C GLU A 245 10.37 -18.07 -5.97
N PHE A 246 10.60 -18.46 -4.72
CA PHE A 246 9.96 -19.64 -4.11
C PHE A 246 8.48 -19.33 -3.84
N LEU A 247 7.61 -20.34 -3.93
CA LEU A 247 6.23 -20.24 -3.43
C LEU A 247 5.82 -21.59 -2.85
N GLY A 248 5.37 -21.61 -1.59
CA GLY A 248 5.04 -22.85 -0.88
C GLY A 248 3.76 -22.78 -0.06
N LEU A 249 3.05 -23.92 0.00
CA LEU A 249 1.95 -24.19 0.93
C LEU A 249 2.43 -25.17 1.99
N VAL A 250 2.26 -24.81 3.26
CA VAL A 250 2.89 -25.48 4.41
C VAL A 250 1.82 -25.89 5.43
N GLN A 251 2.00 -27.06 6.04
CA GLN A 251 1.11 -27.57 7.09
C GLN A 251 1.12 -26.68 8.35
N PRO A 252 0.18 -26.91 9.29
CA PRO A 252 0.16 -26.19 10.56
C PRO A 252 1.37 -26.38 11.48
N ASP A 253 2.26 -27.31 11.16
CA ASP A 253 3.53 -27.47 11.87
C ASP A 253 4.58 -26.42 11.49
N GLY A 254 4.32 -25.59 10.47
CA GLY A 254 5.25 -24.57 9.96
C GLY A 254 6.50 -25.15 9.27
N LEU A 255 6.56 -26.47 9.07
CA LEU A 255 7.76 -27.18 8.61
C LEU A 255 7.50 -28.04 7.37
N THR A 256 6.32 -28.65 7.27
CA THR A 256 6.01 -29.62 6.22
C THR A 256 5.41 -28.92 5.01
N VAL A 257 6.22 -28.71 3.96
CA VAL A 257 5.76 -28.21 2.66
C VAL A 257 4.95 -29.30 1.95
N VAL A 258 3.67 -29.04 1.66
CA VAL A 258 2.80 -30.00 0.94
C VAL A 258 2.83 -29.81 -0.57
N HIS A 259 3.09 -28.59 -1.02
CA HIS A 259 3.22 -28.23 -2.43
C HIS A 259 4.06 -26.96 -2.54
N SER A 260 4.95 -26.90 -3.52
CA SER A 260 5.74 -25.70 -3.79
C SER A 260 6.21 -25.62 -5.24
N PHE A 261 6.49 -24.40 -5.68
CA PHE A 261 7.27 -24.11 -6.88
C PHE A 261 8.72 -23.89 -6.44
N THR A 262 9.59 -24.85 -6.74
CA THR A 262 10.97 -24.92 -6.20
C THR A 262 12.00 -25.20 -7.31
N PRO A 263 13.25 -24.66 -7.21
CA PRO A 263 13.72 -23.70 -6.19
C PRO A 263 13.03 -22.34 -6.31
N GLU A 264 12.65 -21.93 -7.52
CA GLU A 264 11.90 -20.70 -7.83
C GLU A 264 10.98 -20.96 -9.03
N PHE A 265 9.82 -20.30 -9.09
CA PHE A 265 9.01 -20.24 -10.32
C PHE A 265 9.68 -19.30 -11.36
N PRO A 266 9.45 -19.48 -12.68
CA PRO A 266 10.13 -18.68 -13.70
C PRO A 266 9.65 -17.21 -13.69
N PRO A 267 10.39 -16.28 -14.33
CA PRO A 267 9.92 -14.91 -14.51
C PRO A 267 8.49 -14.86 -15.07
N GLN A 268 7.66 -14.08 -14.41
CA GLN A 268 6.23 -13.95 -14.67
C GLN A 268 5.97 -12.78 -15.63
N VAL A 269 4.80 -12.81 -16.24
CA VAL A 269 4.38 -11.80 -17.20
C VAL A 269 3.05 -11.26 -16.77
N THR A 270 2.91 -9.94 -16.87
CA THR A 270 1.68 -9.25 -16.53
C THR A 270 0.47 -9.92 -17.19
N ASP A 271 -0.53 -10.23 -16.37
CA ASP A 271 -1.82 -10.81 -16.77
C ASP A 271 -1.74 -12.22 -17.41
N ILE A 272 -0.64 -12.94 -17.19
CA ILE A 272 -0.48 -14.36 -17.57
C ILE A 272 -0.14 -15.14 -16.30
N SER A 273 -1.03 -16.05 -15.91
CA SER A 273 -0.85 -16.88 -14.74
C SER A 273 0.10 -18.05 -15.00
N TYR A 274 0.58 -18.64 -13.92
CA TYR A 274 1.44 -19.83 -13.93
C TYR A 274 0.92 -20.84 -12.92
N GLY A 275 0.99 -22.13 -13.24
CA GLY A 275 0.43 -23.15 -12.39
C GLY A 275 0.43 -24.55 -12.97
N LEU A 276 -0.37 -25.42 -12.38
CA LEU A 276 -0.58 -26.81 -12.79
C LEU A 276 -1.74 -26.92 -13.78
N ALA A 277 -1.59 -27.72 -14.83
CA ALA A 277 -2.69 -28.13 -15.69
C ALA A 277 -3.68 -29.01 -14.92
N SER A 278 -4.83 -29.34 -15.52
CA SER A 278 -5.88 -30.17 -14.90
C SER A 278 -5.43 -31.58 -14.47
N ASP A 279 -4.30 -32.09 -14.97
CA ASP A 279 -3.72 -33.35 -14.50
C ASP A 279 -2.94 -33.24 -13.18
N LEU A 280 -2.79 -32.01 -12.65
CA LEU A 280 -2.05 -31.67 -11.44
C LEU A 280 -0.57 -32.10 -11.45
N MET A 281 0.00 -32.32 -12.65
CA MET A 281 1.40 -32.70 -12.84
C MET A 281 2.13 -31.80 -13.83
N THR A 282 1.43 -31.35 -14.87
CA THR A 282 2.02 -30.55 -15.94
C THR A 282 2.03 -29.09 -15.54
N ILE A 283 3.20 -28.51 -15.27
CA ILE A 283 3.34 -27.09 -14.91
C ILE A 283 3.54 -26.23 -16.16
N GLY A 284 2.93 -25.04 -16.21
CA GLY A 284 3.24 -24.03 -17.22
C GLY A 284 2.43 -22.75 -17.11
N PHE A 285 2.52 -21.91 -18.14
CA PHE A 285 1.82 -20.62 -18.22
C PHE A 285 0.42 -20.75 -18.82
N PHE A 286 -0.50 -19.88 -18.42
CA PHE A 286 -1.85 -19.80 -18.98
C PHE A 286 -2.16 -18.37 -19.42
N THR A 287 -2.32 -18.17 -20.73
CA THR A 287 -2.67 -16.86 -21.33
C THR A 287 -4.14 -16.49 -21.17
N SER A 288 -4.92 -17.35 -20.51
CA SER A 288 -6.31 -17.12 -20.14
C SER A 288 -6.48 -17.70 -18.74
N PRO A 289 -6.16 -16.91 -17.70
CA PRO A 289 -6.20 -17.35 -16.31
C PRO A 289 -7.59 -17.86 -15.92
N THR A 290 -7.66 -18.80 -14.97
CA THR A 290 -8.90 -19.49 -14.59
C THR A 290 -9.22 -19.44 -13.09
N PRO A 291 -9.12 -18.26 -12.43
CA PRO A 291 -9.32 -18.15 -10.99
C PRO A 291 -10.71 -18.65 -10.55
N GLY A 292 -10.71 -19.51 -9.54
CA GLY A 292 -11.86 -20.20 -8.98
C GLY A 292 -12.30 -21.47 -9.75
N THR A 293 -11.57 -21.89 -10.79
CA THR A 293 -11.97 -23.00 -11.68
C THR A 293 -10.78 -23.82 -12.18
N GLU A 294 -11.05 -24.97 -12.83
CA GLU A 294 -10.00 -25.89 -13.32
C GLU A 294 -9.19 -25.31 -14.50
N ASN A 295 -7.86 -25.38 -14.41
CA ASN A 295 -6.93 -24.98 -15.47
C ASN A 295 -7.02 -25.87 -16.73
N PRO A 296 -6.72 -25.32 -17.92
CA PRO A 296 -6.63 -26.12 -19.15
C PRO A 296 -5.66 -27.31 -19.05
N ALA A 297 -5.96 -28.41 -19.76
CA ALA A 297 -5.15 -29.63 -19.78
C ALA A 297 -3.77 -29.48 -20.46
N THR A 298 -3.50 -28.33 -21.08
CA THR A 298 -2.22 -28.07 -21.76
C THR A 298 -1.85 -26.60 -21.54
N PRO A 299 -0.72 -26.31 -20.88
CA PRO A 299 -0.24 -24.94 -20.74
C PRO A 299 0.07 -24.27 -22.08
N SER A 300 -0.01 -22.95 -22.12
CA SER A 300 0.34 -22.13 -23.27
C SER A 300 1.84 -22.17 -23.55
N THR A 301 2.22 -22.35 -24.82
CA THR A 301 3.61 -22.13 -25.24
C THR A 301 3.87 -20.63 -25.35
N LEU A 302 4.77 -20.11 -24.53
CA LEU A 302 5.16 -18.70 -24.57
C LEU A 302 6.36 -18.48 -25.50
N GLY A 303 6.30 -17.39 -26.27
CA GLY A 303 7.46 -16.85 -26.99
C GLY A 303 8.48 -16.21 -26.02
N PRO A 304 9.57 -15.61 -26.54
CA PRO A 304 10.59 -15.00 -25.70
C PRO A 304 10.03 -13.97 -24.72
N PHE A 305 10.57 -13.93 -23.50
CA PHE A 305 10.20 -12.94 -22.49
C PHE A 305 10.80 -11.58 -22.86
N ILE A 306 9.99 -10.51 -22.85
CA ILE A 306 10.42 -9.15 -23.17
C ILE A 306 10.23 -8.31 -21.90
N SER A 307 11.28 -7.67 -21.42
CA SER A 307 11.25 -6.80 -20.24
C SER A 307 12.17 -5.59 -20.46
N ASN A 308 12.16 -4.64 -19.51
CA ASN A 308 13.03 -3.46 -19.53
C ASN A 308 13.02 -2.71 -20.88
N VAL A 309 11.83 -2.65 -21.52
CA VAL A 309 11.66 -1.85 -22.73
C VAL A 309 11.79 -0.38 -22.34
N THR A 310 12.51 0.41 -23.14
CA THR A 310 12.55 1.86 -22.93
C THR A 310 11.12 2.40 -22.94
N ASP A 311 10.68 2.88 -21.79
CA ASP A 311 9.40 3.55 -21.58
C ASP A 311 9.62 4.97 -21.07
N ASN A 312 8.83 5.90 -21.58
CA ASN A 312 8.80 7.29 -21.19
C ASN A 312 10.17 7.96 -20.93
N PRO A 313 11.10 7.94 -21.91
CA PRO A 313 12.48 8.43 -21.73
C PRO A 313 12.52 9.88 -21.23
N GLN A 314 13.30 10.11 -20.17
CA GLN A 314 13.50 11.44 -19.55
C GLN A 314 14.95 11.93 -19.67
N PRO A 315 15.18 13.22 -19.96
CA PRO A 315 14.18 14.21 -20.39
C PRO A 315 13.55 13.81 -21.74
N SER A 316 12.38 14.36 -22.05
CA SER A 316 11.76 14.20 -23.37
C SER A 316 12.77 14.54 -24.49
N PRO A 317 12.75 13.81 -25.62
CA PRO A 317 13.69 14.04 -26.72
C PRO A 317 13.47 15.42 -27.35
N GLY A 318 14.56 16.15 -27.59
CA GLY A 318 14.53 17.35 -28.42
C GLY A 318 14.42 17.05 -29.92
N ASP A 319 14.24 18.09 -30.72
CA ASP A 319 14.05 18.01 -32.18
C ASP A 319 15.28 17.51 -32.98
N SER A 320 16.42 17.37 -32.31
CA SER A 320 17.67 16.87 -32.88
C SER A 320 18.19 15.61 -32.18
N ASP A 321 17.43 15.07 -31.22
CA ASP A 321 17.82 13.89 -30.47
C ASP A 321 17.27 12.63 -31.13
N ASP A 322 18.17 11.69 -31.43
CA ASP A 322 17.77 10.36 -31.87
C ASP A 322 17.19 9.57 -30.68
N LEU A 323 16.11 8.81 -30.91
CA LEU A 323 15.48 7.99 -29.88
C LEU A 323 16.07 6.58 -29.88
N VAL A 324 16.78 6.22 -28.81
CA VAL A 324 17.32 4.88 -28.62
C VAL A 324 16.34 4.05 -27.80
N ILE A 325 15.78 3.01 -28.41
CA ILE A 325 14.90 2.06 -27.74
C ILE A 325 15.69 0.79 -27.45
N SER A 326 15.74 0.40 -26.18
CA SER A 326 16.30 -0.86 -25.71
C SER A 326 15.21 -1.79 -25.16
N ALA A 327 15.48 -3.09 -25.15
CA ALA A 327 14.69 -4.10 -24.47
C ALA A 327 15.60 -5.24 -24.00
N GLN A 328 15.26 -5.85 -22.87
CA GLN A 328 15.79 -7.15 -22.47
C GLN A 328 14.89 -8.25 -23.04
N VAL A 329 15.49 -9.24 -23.70
CA VAL A 329 14.78 -10.37 -24.29
C VAL A 329 15.46 -11.67 -23.93
N ASP A 330 14.74 -12.52 -23.19
CA ASP A 330 15.23 -13.80 -22.72
C ASP A 330 14.53 -14.96 -23.44
N ALA A 331 15.32 -15.93 -23.89
CA ALA A 331 14.80 -17.16 -24.48
C ALA A 331 14.12 -17.98 -23.39
N LEU A 332 12.90 -18.47 -23.66
CA LEU A 332 12.22 -19.44 -22.81
C LEU A 332 12.51 -20.86 -23.31
N ALA A 333 11.58 -21.47 -24.06
CA ALA A 333 11.72 -22.85 -24.53
C ALA A 333 12.68 -23.00 -25.74
N ASN A 334 12.71 -22.01 -26.63
CA ASN A 334 13.52 -22.04 -27.84
C ASN A 334 14.41 -20.78 -27.95
N PRO A 335 15.59 -20.88 -28.60
CA PRO A 335 16.43 -19.72 -28.87
C PRO A 335 15.68 -18.60 -29.59
N ILE A 336 16.00 -17.34 -29.25
CA ILE A 336 15.47 -16.14 -29.91
C ILE A 336 15.88 -16.16 -31.39
N ALA A 337 14.90 -16.02 -32.28
CA ALA A 337 15.09 -15.95 -33.73
C ALA A 337 15.12 -14.49 -34.23
N SER A 338 14.26 -13.62 -33.70
CA SER A 338 14.26 -12.20 -34.06
C SER A 338 13.67 -11.32 -32.96
N VAL A 339 14.13 -10.07 -32.89
CA VAL A 339 13.52 -9.00 -32.09
C VAL A 339 13.29 -7.80 -33.00
N THR A 340 12.06 -7.30 -33.01
CA THR A 340 11.61 -6.23 -33.93
C THR A 340 10.90 -5.14 -33.14
N LEU A 341 11.37 -3.91 -33.29
CA LEU A 341 10.64 -2.72 -32.86
C LEU A 341 9.60 -2.35 -33.91
N HIS A 342 8.37 -2.13 -33.48
CA HIS A 342 7.32 -1.54 -34.31
C HIS A 342 7.02 -0.15 -33.76
N TYR A 343 7.31 0.89 -34.53
CA TYR A 343 7.06 2.27 -34.11
C TYR A 343 6.21 3.02 -35.13
N ARG A 344 5.53 4.07 -34.68
CA ARG A 344 4.85 5.02 -35.57
C ARG A 344 4.92 6.43 -35.01
N VAL A 345 4.91 7.38 -35.93
CA VAL A 345 4.80 8.81 -35.62
C VAL A 345 3.36 9.24 -35.80
N MET A 346 2.80 9.89 -34.77
CA MET A 346 1.40 10.31 -34.73
C MET A 346 0.44 9.17 -35.09
N PHE A 347 -0.40 9.38 -36.12
CA PHE A 347 -1.36 8.40 -36.65
C PHE A 347 -0.92 7.83 -38.01
N GLY A 348 0.34 8.03 -38.40
CA GLY A 348 0.95 7.49 -39.62
C GLY A 348 1.12 5.97 -39.60
N ALA A 349 1.55 5.36 -40.70
CA ALA A 349 1.72 3.91 -40.78
C ALA A 349 2.85 3.40 -39.86
N GLU A 350 2.66 2.22 -39.27
CA GLU A 350 3.69 1.54 -38.48
C GLU A 350 4.89 1.15 -39.33
N GLN A 351 6.08 1.33 -38.76
CA GLN A 351 7.36 0.93 -39.31
C GLN A 351 7.92 -0.20 -38.43
N ALA A 352 8.33 -1.31 -39.06
CA ALA A 352 8.96 -2.43 -38.38
C ALA A 352 10.48 -2.39 -38.65
N VAL A 353 11.28 -2.37 -37.58
CA VAL A 353 12.74 -2.29 -37.66
C VAL A 353 13.36 -3.37 -36.78
N PRO A 354 14.28 -4.20 -37.31
CA PRO A 354 14.97 -5.19 -36.49
C PRO A 354 15.83 -4.50 -35.43
N MET A 355 15.82 -5.02 -34.21
CA MET A 355 16.69 -4.55 -33.13
C MET A 355 18.04 -5.26 -33.19
N ASN A 356 19.12 -4.54 -32.87
CA ASN A 356 20.46 -5.08 -32.84
C ASN A 356 20.69 -5.80 -31.50
N ASP A 357 21.20 -7.04 -31.57
CA ASP A 357 21.64 -7.79 -30.41
C ASP A 357 22.96 -7.21 -29.88
N LEU A 358 22.98 -6.79 -28.62
CA LEU A 358 24.15 -6.28 -27.92
C LEU A 358 24.83 -7.35 -27.04
N GLY A 359 24.26 -8.55 -26.96
CA GLY A 359 24.66 -9.65 -26.08
C GLY A 359 23.88 -9.69 -24.76
N ASN A 360 23.93 -10.85 -24.09
CA ASN A 360 23.24 -11.11 -22.81
C ASN A 360 21.72 -10.83 -22.84
N GLY A 361 21.07 -11.01 -23.98
CA GLY A 361 19.64 -10.75 -24.15
C GLY A 361 19.28 -9.27 -24.30
N GLN A 362 20.25 -8.35 -24.35
CA GLN A 362 19.97 -6.93 -24.55
C GLN A 362 19.88 -6.59 -26.04
N PHE A 363 18.79 -5.95 -26.44
CA PHE A 363 18.55 -5.49 -27.82
C PHE A 363 18.36 -3.98 -27.86
N SER A 364 18.83 -3.34 -28.93
CA SER A 364 18.60 -1.90 -29.14
C SER A 364 18.42 -1.48 -30.61
N VAL A 365 17.68 -0.40 -30.82
CA VAL A 365 17.52 0.25 -32.12
C VAL A 365 17.34 1.75 -31.97
N THR A 366 17.78 2.50 -32.98
CA THR A 366 17.65 3.95 -33.01
C THR A 366 16.55 4.36 -33.98
N ILE A 367 15.55 5.10 -33.50
CA ILE A 367 14.64 5.87 -34.33
C ILE A 367 15.30 7.23 -34.60
N PRO A 368 15.64 7.57 -35.86
CA PRO A 368 16.33 8.81 -36.16
C PRO A 368 15.42 10.02 -35.88
N HIS A 369 15.97 11.11 -35.34
CA HIS A 369 15.23 12.35 -35.06
C HIS A 369 14.44 12.85 -36.28
N ALA A 370 14.99 12.67 -37.49
CA ALA A 370 14.35 13.03 -38.75
C ALA A 370 13.04 12.25 -39.06
N ALA A 371 12.68 11.24 -38.27
CA ALA A 371 11.42 10.51 -38.42
C ALA A 371 10.20 11.31 -37.93
N SER A 372 10.39 12.30 -37.06
CA SER A 372 9.34 13.09 -36.41
C SER A 372 9.68 14.58 -36.43
N LEU A 373 8.66 15.41 -36.23
CA LEU A 373 8.77 16.86 -36.08
C LEU A 373 8.57 17.29 -34.62
N PRO A 374 9.02 18.49 -34.23
CA PRO A 374 8.72 19.05 -32.91
C PRO A 374 7.21 19.03 -32.62
N GLY A 375 6.82 18.59 -31.41
CA GLY A 375 5.44 18.50 -30.96
C GLY A 375 4.68 17.25 -31.44
N GLU A 376 5.33 16.34 -32.16
CA GLU A 376 4.74 15.05 -32.56
C GLU A 376 4.98 13.97 -31.49
N MET A 377 4.00 13.07 -31.32
CA MET A 377 4.21 11.85 -30.55
C MET A 377 4.90 10.77 -31.37
N VAL A 378 5.78 10.03 -30.72
CA VAL A 378 6.38 8.79 -31.23
C VAL A 378 6.03 7.67 -30.26
N ARG A 379 5.49 6.58 -30.77
CA ARG A 379 5.02 5.46 -29.94
C ARG A 379 5.40 4.12 -30.56
N TRP A 380 5.67 3.13 -29.72
CA TRP A 380 6.24 1.86 -30.14
C TRP A 380 5.81 0.68 -29.27
N TYR A 381 6.04 -0.51 -29.82
CA TYR A 381 6.02 -1.77 -29.10
C TYR A 381 7.12 -2.67 -29.64
N VAL A 382 7.59 -3.62 -28.83
CA VAL A 382 8.60 -4.59 -29.24
C VAL A 382 7.93 -5.93 -29.46
N THR A 383 8.39 -6.69 -30.45
CA THR A 383 8.04 -8.09 -30.63
C THR A 383 9.29 -8.95 -30.65
N ALA A 384 9.22 -10.14 -30.07
CA ALA A 384 10.27 -11.14 -30.12
C ALA A 384 9.69 -12.46 -30.60
N GLU A 385 10.39 -13.16 -31.49
CA GLU A 385 10.02 -14.47 -32.03
C GLU A 385 11.14 -15.46 -31.73
N ASP A 386 10.78 -16.68 -31.32
CA ASP A 386 11.72 -17.78 -31.12
C ASP A 386 11.92 -18.65 -32.37
N SER A 387 12.85 -19.60 -32.32
CA SER A 387 13.14 -20.50 -33.44
C SER A 387 12.04 -21.53 -33.76
N ALA A 388 10.95 -21.57 -32.98
CA ALA A 388 9.74 -22.31 -33.27
C ALA A 388 8.62 -21.42 -33.87
N SER A 389 8.94 -20.16 -34.20
CA SER A 389 8.00 -19.15 -34.69
C SER A 389 6.88 -18.79 -33.70
N VAL A 390 7.15 -18.93 -32.41
CA VAL A 390 6.28 -18.41 -31.34
C VAL A 390 6.72 -16.98 -31.04
N SER A 391 5.81 -16.02 -31.19
CA SER A 391 6.09 -14.60 -30.98
C SER A 391 5.34 -14.01 -29.79
N ARG A 392 5.94 -12.97 -29.20
CA ARG A 392 5.37 -12.14 -28.13
C ARG A 392 5.52 -10.66 -28.47
N ARG A 393 4.66 -9.83 -27.87
CA ARG A 393 4.63 -8.37 -27.97
C ARG A 393 4.69 -7.73 -26.58
N GLU A 394 5.34 -6.57 -26.47
CA GLU A 394 5.35 -5.70 -25.28
C GLU A 394 5.16 -4.21 -25.67
N PRO A 395 4.16 -3.47 -25.15
CA PRO A 395 3.17 -3.93 -24.15
C PRO A 395 2.20 -4.96 -24.73
N ALA A 396 1.75 -5.87 -23.88
CA ALA A 396 0.91 -7.01 -24.28
C ALA A 396 -0.44 -6.60 -24.89
N TYR A 397 -1.02 -5.47 -24.44
CA TYR A 397 -2.29 -4.91 -24.92
C TYR A 397 -3.46 -5.91 -24.85
N LEU A 398 -3.67 -6.48 -23.67
CA LEU A 398 -4.62 -7.58 -23.44
C LEU A 398 -6.07 -7.09 -23.36
N ASP A 399 -6.32 -5.93 -22.75
CA ASP A 399 -7.61 -5.24 -22.82
C ASP A 399 -7.50 -3.98 -23.70
N PRO A 400 -8.01 -4.01 -24.95
CA PRO A 400 -8.07 -2.84 -25.80
C PRO A 400 -8.80 -1.63 -25.20
N ALA A 401 -9.63 -1.86 -24.17
CA ALA A 401 -10.35 -0.81 -23.48
C ALA A 401 -9.62 -0.26 -22.23
N ASN A 402 -8.64 -0.97 -21.69
CA ASN A 402 -8.05 -0.66 -20.39
C ASN A 402 -6.55 -0.97 -20.28
N SER A 403 -5.84 -1.13 -21.40
CA SER A 403 -4.37 -1.32 -21.42
C SER A 403 -3.72 -0.41 -22.46
N PRO A 404 -2.47 0.04 -22.26
CA PRO A 404 -1.70 0.74 -23.28
C PRO A 404 -1.48 -0.14 -24.51
N GLN A 405 -1.65 0.44 -25.70
CA GLN A 405 -1.31 -0.25 -26.94
C GLN A 405 0.17 -0.09 -27.29
N TYR A 406 0.81 0.97 -26.81
CA TYR A 406 2.20 1.34 -27.09
C TYR A 406 2.85 1.96 -25.85
N PHE A 407 4.16 1.78 -25.73
CA PHE A 407 5.03 2.75 -25.05
C PHE A 407 5.13 4.01 -25.90
N GLY A 408 5.59 5.12 -25.32
CA GLY A 408 5.81 6.31 -26.15
C GLY A 408 6.43 7.50 -25.46
N THR A 409 6.61 8.54 -26.26
CA THR A 409 7.05 9.86 -25.83
C THR A 409 6.55 10.92 -26.83
N MET A 410 6.85 12.18 -26.54
CA MET A 410 6.65 13.30 -27.43
C MET A 410 7.99 13.97 -27.73
N VAL A 411 8.20 14.40 -28.97
CA VAL A 411 9.32 15.28 -29.32
C VAL A 411 9.02 16.69 -28.81
N ASP A 412 9.88 17.22 -27.95
CA ASP A 412 9.71 18.55 -27.38
C ASP A 412 9.71 19.62 -28.48
N ASP A 413 8.73 20.53 -28.42
CA ASP A 413 8.68 21.69 -29.29
C ASP A 413 9.23 22.93 -28.56
N PRO A 414 10.46 23.38 -28.87
CA PRO A 414 11.03 24.56 -28.23
C PRO A 414 10.26 25.85 -28.57
N ALA A 415 9.37 25.85 -29.56
CA ALA A 415 8.49 26.97 -29.86
C ALA A 415 7.29 27.07 -28.89
N VAL A 416 6.97 26.00 -28.16
CA VAL A 416 5.91 26.00 -27.15
C VAL A 416 6.47 26.57 -25.84
N VAL A 417 6.27 27.87 -25.65
CA VAL A 417 6.64 28.58 -24.41
C VAL A 417 5.37 28.97 -23.67
N SER A 418 5.19 28.44 -22.46
CA SER A 418 4.08 28.81 -21.57
C SER A 418 4.53 28.76 -20.12
N ALA A 419 3.97 29.65 -19.30
CA ALA A 419 4.07 29.57 -17.84
C ALA A 419 2.97 28.70 -17.22
N LEU A 420 1.98 28.28 -18.02
CA LEU A 420 0.94 27.35 -17.59
C LEU A 420 1.42 25.91 -17.80
N PRO A 421 1.01 24.96 -16.94
CA PRO A 421 1.16 23.55 -17.22
C PRO A 421 0.52 23.22 -18.57
N THR A 422 1.22 22.40 -19.38
CA THR A 422 0.82 22.12 -20.75
C THR A 422 0.46 20.65 -20.92
N LEU A 423 -0.80 20.40 -21.27
CA LEU A 423 -1.27 19.08 -21.69
C LEU A 423 -1.12 18.93 -23.20
N PHE A 424 -0.35 17.95 -23.66
CA PHE A 424 -0.25 17.58 -25.06
C PHE A 424 -1.20 16.44 -25.36
N TRP A 425 -2.27 16.73 -26.12
CA TRP A 425 -3.34 15.80 -26.42
C TRP A 425 -3.28 15.34 -27.88
N PHE A 426 -3.11 14.04 -28.08
CA PHE A 426 -3.04 13.42 -29.40
C PHE A 426 -4.29 12.62 -29.70
N VAL A 427 -5.10 13.07 -30.66
CA VAL A 427 -6.36 12.42 -31.03
C VAL A 427 -6.55 12.31 -32.53
N ALA A 428 -6.78 11.08 -33.02
CA ALA A 428 -6.95 10.79 -34.45
C ALA A 428 -8.25 11.37 -35.00
N SER A 429 -9.31 11.38 -34.19
CA SER A 429 -10.64 11.88 -34.56
C SER A 429 -11.14 12.92 -33.54
N PRO A 430 -10.73 14.21 -33.66
CA PRO A 430 -11.25 15.28 -32.80
C PRO A 430 -12.78 15.37 -32.81
N GLY A 431 -13.41 15.03 -33.95
CA GLY A 431 -14.87 14.98 -34.08
C GLY A 431 -15.53 13.94 -33.18
N ALA A 432 -14.91 12.77 -33.00
CA ALA A 432 -15.43 11.72 -32.11
C ALA A 432 -15.29 12.12 -30.63
N ALA A 433 -14.17 12.75 -30.26
CA ALA A 433 -13.97 13.33 -28.92
C ALA A 433 -15.03 14.39 -28.56
N ASN A 434 -15.64 15.07 -29.55
CA ASN A 434 -16.73 16.03 -29.35
C ASN A 434 -18.11 15.38 -29.05
N THR A 435 -18.17 14.05 -28.94
CA THR A 435 -19.39 13.30 -28.62
C THR A 435 -19.31 12.66 -27.22
N SER A 436 -20.44 12.22 -26.68
CA SER A 436 -20.47 11.45 -25.43
C SER A 436 -19.92 10.03 -25.58
N SER A 437 -19.84 9.50 -26.81
CA SER A 437 -19.30 8.18 -27.11
C SER A 437 -17.77 8.17 -27.14
N GLY A 438 -17.12 9.33 -27.30
CA GLY A 438 -15.67 9.47 -27.19
C GLY A 438 -14.84 8.81 -28.28
N THR A 439 -13.53 8.73 -28.03
CA THR A 439 -12.51 8.05 -28.84
C THR A 439 -11.30 7.76 -27.96
N ARG A 440 -10.40 6.88 -28.42
CA ARG A 440 -9.06 6.73 -27.83
C ARG A 440 -8.12 7.83 -28.30
N SER A 441 -7.20 8.22 -27.42
CA SER A 441 -6.15 9.22 -27.63
C SER A 441 -4.93 8.87 -26.80
N SER A 442 -3.85 9.62 -26.98
CA SER A 442 -2.69 9.60 -26.09
C SER A 442 -2.49 11.00 -25.53
N VAL A 443 -1.91 11.12 -24.34
CA VAL A 443 -1.57 12.42 -23.74
C VAL A 443 -0.14 12.43 -23.22
N SER A 444 0.50 13.59 -23.26
CA SER A 444 1.76 13.84 -22.54
C SER A 444 1.60 15.03 -21.61
N PHE A 445 2.10 14.90 -20.38
CA PHE A 445 2.08 15.93 -19.35
C PHE A 445 3.27 15.76 -18.41
N ASP A 446 4.00 16.86 -18.15
CA ASP A 446 5.17 16.89 -17.27
C ASP A 446 6.19 15.76 -17.55
N GLY A 447 6.50 15.58 -18.84
CA GLY A 447 7.40 14.54 -19.32
C GLY A 447 6.80 13.12 -19.36
N GLN A 448 5.60 12.88 -18.81
CA GLN A 448 4.97 11.54 -18.81
C GLN A 448 4.03 11.33 -19.98
N PHE A 449 4.21 10.22 -20.71
CA PHE A 449 3.35 9.78 -21.81
C PHE A 449 2.34 8.71 -21.38
N TYR A 450 1.10 8.86 -21.83
CA TYR A 450 -0.01 7.96 -21.55
C TYR A 450 -0.68 7.58 -22.87
N ASP A 451 -0.70 6.29 -23.20
CA ASP A 451 -1.33 5.77 -24.42
C ASP A 451 -2.73 5.20 -24.16
N ASN A 452 -3.53 5.11 -25.22
CA ASN A 452 -4.86 4.48 -25.22
C ASN A 452 -5.87 5.06 -24.20
N VAL A 453 -5.68 6.32 -23.80
CA VAL A 453 -6.58 7.06 -22.90
C VAL A 453 -7.93 7.27 -23.57
N PHE A 454 -9.02 6.94 -22.87
CA PHE A 454 -10.37 7.20 -23.37
C PHE A 454 -10.73 8.67 -23.16
N THR A 455 -11.14 9.36 -24.22
CA THR A 455 -11.48 10.78 -24.16
C THR A 455 -12.83 11.06 -24.79
N ARG A 456 -13.65 11.85 -24.10
CA ARG A 456 -15.00 12.19 -24.55
C ARG A 456 -15.45 13.58 -24.11
N ARG A 457 -16.46 14.10 -24.78
CA ARG A 457 -17.11 15.35 -24.37
C ARG A 457 -17.80 15.16 -23.03
N ARG A 458 -17.61 16.12 -22.13
CA ARG A 458 -18.36 16.25 -20.87
C ARG A 458 -19.13 17.57 -20.80
N GLY A 459 -20.02 17.66 -19.81
CA GLY A 459 -20.84 18.85 -19.56
C GLY A 459 -22.08 18.95 -20.44
N ALA A 460 -23.09 19.66 -19.93
CA ALA A 460 -24.38 19.86 -20.60
C ALA A 460 -24.43 21.22 -21.31
N SER A 461 -24.24 22.32 -20.58
CA SER A 461 -24.19 23.68 -21.13
C SER A 461 -23.02 23.87 -22.10
N SER A 462 -21.84 23.40 -21.70
CA SER A 462 -20.61 23.47 -22.51
C SER A 462 -20.66 22.62 -23.79
N ALA A 463 -21.63 21.70 -23.91
CA ALA A 463 -21.85 20.97 -25.15
C ALA A 463 -22.36 21.87 -26.29
N GLY A 464 -23.02 22.99 -25.96
CA GLY A 464 -23.61 23.92 -26.92
C GLY A 464 -22.65 24.96 -27.53
N VAL A 465 -21.49 25.17 -26.91
CA VAL A 465 -20.53 26.21 -27.33
C VAL A 465 -19.43 25.69 -28.26
N ALA A 466 -18.72 26.53 -29.01
CA ALA A 466 -17.72 26.07 -29.99
C ALA A 466 -16.60 25.25 -29.33
N LYS A 467 -16.03 25.78 -28.24
CA LYS A 467 -14.98 25.15 -27.44
C LYS A 467 -15.57 24.24 -26.36
N LYS A 468 -15.43 22.92 -26.51
CA LYS A 468 -16.04 21.92 -25.60
C LYS A 468 -15.22 21.67 -24.34
N SER A 469 -15.82 20.99 -23.37
CA SER A 469 -15.13 20.40 -22.22
C SER A 469 -14.93 18.90 -22.44
N TYR A 470 -13.82 18.36 -21.93
CA TYR A 470 -13.43 16.95 -22.13
C TYR A 470 -13.16 16.25 -20.81
N LYS A 471 -13.45 14.95 -20.78
CA LYS A 471 -13.06 14.03 -19.72
C LYS A 471 -12.08 13.01 -20.31
N PHE A 472 -11.06 12.67 -19.54
CA PHE A 472 -10.06 11.66 -19.87
C PHE A 472 -10.11 10.58 -18.79
N ASP A 473 -10.31 9.34 -19.22
CA ASP A 473 -10.34 8.15 -18.36
C ASP A 473 -9.08 7.33 -18.73
N PHE A 474 -8.17 7.16 -17.75
CA PHE A 474 -6.87 6.50 -17.92
C PHE A 474 -6.99 4.99 -17.69
N ASN A 475 -6.04 4.24 -18.24
CA ASN A 475 -6.01 2.78 -18.06
C ASN A 475 -5.60 2.42 -16.62
N SER A 476 -6.12 1.31 -16.10
CA SER A 476 -5.61 0.67 -14.88
C SER A 476 -4.08 0.51 -14.95
N GLY A 477 -3.40 0.63 -13.81
CA GLY A 477 -1.93 0.61 -13.74
C GLY A 477 -1.24 1.87 -14.29
N HIS A 478 -1.93 2.70 -15.08
CA HIS A 478 -1.38 3.86 -15.79
C HIS A 478 -2.14 5.17 -15.50
N HIS A 479 -2.56 5.34 -14.25
CA HIS A 479 -3.27 6.54 -13.78
C HIS A 479 -2.44 7.83 -13.95
N PHE A 480 -3.12 8.95 -14.16
CA PHE A 480 -2.51 10.23 -14.47
C PHE A 480 -1.85 10.89 -13.27
N ARG A 481 -0.68 11.50 -13.46
CA ARG A 481 0.02 12.28 -12.45
C ARG A 481 -0.01 13.76 -12.83
N PHE A 482 -0.83 14.54 -12.11
CA PHE A 482 -0.89 16.00 -12.29
C PHE A 482 0.09 16.76 -11.37
N ASP A 483 0.52 16.14 -10.28
CA ASP A 483 1.46 16.68 -9.28
C ASP A 483 2.42 15.55 -8.87
N PRO A 484 3.75 15.74 -8.96
CA PRO A 484 4.72 14.72 -8.59
C PRO A 484 4.68 14.31 -7.12
N ALA A 485 4.13 15.14 -6.23
CA ALA A 485 3.98 14.87 -4.80
C ALA A 485 2.62 14.26 -4.44
N ALA A 486 1.67 14.17 -5.39
CA ALA A 486 0.34 13.61 -5.15
C ALA A 486 0.21 12.17 -5.69
N PRO A 487 -0.70 11.36 -5.11
CA PRO A 487 -1.14 10.11 -5.73
C PRO A 487 -1.64 10.32 -7.17
N ARG A 488 -1.54 9.28 -7.99
CA ARG A 488 -2.06 9.29 -9.36
C ARG A 488 -3.59 9.22 -9.34
N VAL A 489 -4.24 9.78 -10.36
CA VAL A 489 -5.70 9.81 -10.52
C VAL A 489 -6.16 9.06 -11.76
N SER A 490 -7.21 8.28 -11.61
CA SER A 490 -7.82 7.50 -12.70
C SER A 490 -8.49 8.36 -13.77
N GLU A 491 -8.99 9.55 -13.39
CA GLU A 491 -9.79 10.41 -14.26
C GLU A 491 -9.46 11.90 -14.10
N ILE A 492 -9.48 12.66 -15.20
CA ILE A 492 -9.35 14.12 -15.16
C ILE A 492 -10.39 14.84 -16.01
N ASN A 493 -10.69 16.08 -15.64
CA ASN A 493 -11.61 16.95 -16.36
C ASN A 493 -10.87 18.18 -16.91
N VAL A 494 -10.94 18.40 -18.22
CA VAL A 494 -10.40 19.59 -18.89
C VAL A 494 -11.56 20.43 -19.39
N ASN A 495 -11.90 21.45 -18.61
CA ASN A 495 -13.11 22.25 -18.77
C ASN A 495 -12.89 23.47 -19.64
N SER A 496 -13.91 23.75 -20.46
CA SER A 496 -13.91 24.90 -21.34
C SER A 496 -14.04 26.20 -20.54
N THR A 497 -13.13 27.12 -20.79
CA THR A 497 -13.17 28.52 -20.30
C THR A 497 -13.89 29.44 -21.27
N PHE A 498 -14.63 28.91 -22.24
CA PHE A 498 -15.21 29.70 -23.33
C PHE A 498 -16.10 30.86 -22.87
N GLN A 499 -16.86 30.64 -21.78
CA GLN A 499 -17.71 31.65 -21.15
C GLN A 499 -16.97 32.49 -20.10
N ASP A 500 -15.91 31.95 -19.48
CA ASP A 500 -15.12 32.65 -18.47
C ASP A 500 -13.87 33.27 -19.11
N LYS A 501 -13.97 34.54 -19.49
CA LYS A 501 -12.83 35.28 -20.03
C LYS A 501 -11.81 35.74 -18.98
N ALA A 502 -12.02 35.41 -17.70
CA ALA A 502 -10.97 35.49 -16.70
C ALA A 502 -10.18 34.18 -16.57
N TYR A 503 -10.61 33.04 -17.13
CA TYR A 503 -9.93 31.73 -17.13
C TYR A 503 -9.60 31.09 -15.77
N ILE A 504 -9.46 31.88 -14.69
CA ILE A 504 -8.86 31.51 -13.41
C ILE A 504 -9.89 31.36 -12.28
N ARG A 505 -11.19 31.61 -12.54
CA ARG A 505 -12.22 31.57 -11.49
C ARG A 505 -12.38 30.19 -10.86
N PRO A 506 -12.38 29.07 -11.60
CA PRO A 506 -12.44 27.75 -11.00
C PRO A 506 -11.28 27.50 -10.04
N GLN A 507 -10.04 27.76 -10.49
CA GLN A 507 -8.82 27.61 -9.67
C GLN A 507 -8.92 28.44 -8.38
N LEU A 508 -9.19 29.74 -8.48
CA LEU A 508 -9.36 30.61 -7.31
C LEU A 508 -10.47 30.15 -6.36
N SER A 509 -11.54 29.57 -6.89
CA SER A 509 -12.67 29.11 -6.10
C SER A 509 -12.33 27.84 -5.33
N TYR A 510 -11.74 26.83 -5.99
CA TYR A 510 -11.31 25.61 -5.33
C TYR A 510 -10.18 25.86 -4.31
N GLU A 511 -9.24 26.76 -4.62
CA GLU A 511 -8.24 27.26 -3.66
C GLU A 511 -8.92 27.91 -2.44
N SER A 512 -9.95 28.74 -2.63
CA SER A 512 -10.72 29.38 -1.55
C SER A 512 -11.48 28.38 -0.67
N TYR A 513 -12.11 27.36 -1.28
CA TYR A 513 -12.74 26.25 -0.55
C TYR A 513 -11.70 25.44 0.24
N THR A 514 -10.57 25.10 -0.38
CA THR A 514 -9.47 24.36 0.27
C THR A 514 -8.89 25.15 1.45
N ALA A 515 -8.61 26.44 1.26
CA ALA A 515 -8.10 27.34 2.31
C ALA A 515 -9.10 27.54 3.47
N ALA A 516 -10.40 27.35 3.22
CA ALA A 516 -11.40 27.33 4.29
C ALA A 516 -11.41 26.01 5.10
N GLY A 517 -10.74 24.97 4.60
CA GLY A 517 -10.74 23.61 5.15
C GLY A 517 -11.87 22.73 4.62
N VAL A 518 -12.34 22.97 3.39
CA VAL A 518 -13.30 22.10 2.69
C VAL A 518 -12.53 21.14 1.80
N ALA A 519 -12.80 19.84 1.89
CA ALA A 519 -12.30 18.87 0.92
C ALA A 519 -12.85 19.23 -0.47
N ALA A 520 -11.96 19.47 -1.43
CA ALA A 520 -12.30 20.04 -2.73
C ALA A 520 -11.32 19.55 -3.80
N SER A 521 -11.76 19.50 -5.06
CA SER A 521 -10.89 19.14 -6.19
C SER A 521 -9.67 20.05 -6.29
N HIS A 522 -8.54 19.50 -6.70
CA HIS A 522 -7.47 20.32 -7.27
C HIS A 522 -7.91 20.90 -8.61
N ALA A 523 -7.53 22.15 -8.89
CA ALA A 523 -7.87 22.81 -10.15
C ALA A 523 -6.79 23.79 -10.58
N ASP A 524 -6.48 23.77 -11.87
CA ASP A 524 -5.45 24.61 -12.48
C ASP A 524 -5.89 25.15 -13.83
N THR A 525 -5.27 26.26 -14.22
CA THR A 525 -5.38 26.79 -15.58
C THR A 525 -4.28 26.20 -16.44
N TRP A 526 -4.64 25.42 -17.46
CA TRP A 526 -3.70 24.72 -18.33
C TRP A 526 -3.72 25.24 -19.75
N ARG A 527 -2.56 25.21 -20.40
CA ARG A 527 -2.45 25.23 -21.87
C ARG A 527 -2.70 23.81 -22.39
N VAL A 528 -3.42 23.70 -23.50
CA VAL A 528 -3.66 22.43 -24.20
C VAL A 528 -3.13 22.56 -25.62
N GLN A 529 -2.25 21.64 -26.00
CA GLN A 529 -1.91 21.38 -27.40
C GLN A 529 -2.77 20.22 -27.90
N GLN A 530 -3.35 20.33 -29.10
CA GLN A 530 -3.97 19.19 -29.77
C GLN A 530 -3.21 18.89 -31.06
N ASN A 531 -2.67 17.68 -31.17
CA ASN A 531 -1.92 17.21 -32.33
C ASN A 531 -0.79 18.18 -32.78
N GLY A 532 0.03 18.65 -31.82
CA GLY A 532 1.18 19.53 -32.09
C GLY A 532 0.84 21.01 -32.32
N ALA A 533 -0.43 21.43 -32.17
CA ALA A 533 -0.83 22.81 -32.33
C ALA A 533 -1.57 23.34 -31.10
N PHE A 534 -1.50 24.67 -30.88
CA PHE A 534 -2.26 25.32 -29.82
C PHE A 534 -3.75 25.03 -30.01
N PHE A 535 -4.38 24.50 -28.97
CA PHE A 535 -5.80 24.19 -28.97
C PHE A 535 -6.56 25.09 -28.02
N SER A 536 -6.15 25.20 -26.75
CA SER A 536 -6.90 26.04 -25.79
C SER A 536 -6.15 26.37 -24.51
N VAL A 537 -6.60 27.42 -23.81
CA VAL A 537 -6.48 27.55 -22.35
C VAL A 537 -7.70 26.93 -21.69
N ALA A 538 -7.54 25.91 -20.86
CA ALA A 538 -8.65 25.19 -20.22
C ALA A 538 -8.47 25.14 -18.69
N SER A 539 -9.56 24.88 -17.97
CA SER A 539 -9.49 24.62 -16.53
C SER A 539 -9.40 23.12 -16.30
N PHE A 540 -8.24 22.66 -15.85
CA PHE A 540 -8.12 21.35 -15.23
C PHE A 540 -8.89 21.33 -13.92
N VAL A 541 -9.66 20.27 -13.70
CA VAL A 541 -10.33 19.97 -12.44
C VAL A 541 -10.22 18.48 -12.21
N GLU A 542 -9.56 18.12 -11.11
CA GLU A 542 -9.52 16.75 -10.62
C GLU A 542 -10.93 16.19 -10.40
N GLN A 543 -11.13 14.92 -10.71
CA GLN A 543 -12.39 14.24 -10.49
C GLN A 543 -12.70 14.12 -8.98
N VAL A 544 -13.99 14.06 -8.63
CA VAL A 544 -14.42 13.76 -7.26
C VAL A 544 -14.85 12.29 -7.26
N ASP A 545 -14.01 11.47 -6.66
CA ASP A 545 -14.04 10.02 -6.57
C ASP A 545 -13.20 9.58 -5.35
N ASP A 546 -12.94 8.28 -5.24
CA ASP A 546 -12.13 7.65 -4.21
C ASP A 546 -10.68 8.17 -4.17
N ASP A 547 -10.05 8.44 -5.32
CA ASP A 547 -8.71 9.03 -5.38
C ASP A 547 -8.66 10.42 -4.69
N LEU A 548 -9.69 11.25 -4.89
CA LEU A 548 -9.79 12.54 -4.19
C LEU A 548 -10.00 12.36 -2.69
N LEU A 549 -10.84 11.41 -2.27
CA LEU A 549 -11.13 11.17 -0.85
C LEU A 549 -9.83 10.83 -0.10
N ASP A 550 -9.09 9.85 -0.62
CA ASP A 550 -7.81 9.42 -0.08
C ASP A 550 -6.81 10.58 0.00
N ARG A 551 -6.62 11.32 -1.11
CA ARG A 551 -5.72 12.49 -1.15
C ARG A 551 -6.10 13.59 -0.17
N ARG A 552 -7.37 13.67 0.25
CA ARG A 552 -7.87 14.64 1.23
C ARG A 552 -7.89 14.08 2.66
N GLY A 553 -7.34 12.89 2.90
CA GLY A 553 -7.33 12.23 4.21
C GLY A 553 -8.73 11.83 4.67
N LEU A 554 -9.63 11.54 3.72
CA LEU A 554 -10.97 11.04 3.96
C LEU A 554 -11.01 9.52 3.73
N ASP A 555 -12.01 8.85 4.29
CA ASP A 555 -12.29 7.43 4.05
C ASP A 555 -12.52 7.20 2.56
N ARG A 556 -11.56 6.51 1.90
CA ARG A 556 -11.61 6.17 0.46
C ARG A 556 -12.89 5.40 0.12
N GLU A 557 -13.36 4.57 1.05
CA GLU A 557 -14.58 3.78 0.95
C GLU A 557 -15.83 4.49 1.51
N GLY A 558 -15.72 5.77 1.85
CA GLY A 558 -16.83 6.58 2.33
C GLY A 558 -17.91 6.77 1.26
N ALA A 559 -19.19 6.66 1.63
CA ALA A 559 -20.29 6.77 0.68
C ALA A 559 -20.35 8.16 0.02
N LEU A 560 -20.19 8.20 -1.30
CA LEU A 560 -20.07 9.43 -2.09
C LEU A 560 -21.17 9.52 -3.15
N TYR A 561 -21.87 10.64 -3.18
CA TYR A 561 -23.01 10.88 -4.07
C TYR A 561 -22.87 12.20 -4.82
N LYS A 562 -22.93 12.16 -6.15
CA LYS A 562 -23.11 13.37 -6.97
C LYS A 562 -24.56 13.80 -6.95
N MET A 563 -24.82 15.05 -6.58
CA MET A 563 -26.18 15.55 -6.40
C MET A 563 -26.63 16.45 -7.55
N PHE A 564 -27.86 16.21 -8.02
CA PHE A 564 -28.64 17.06 -8.93
C PHE A 564 -29.99 17.48 -8.32
N ASN A 565 -30.11 17.33 -7.00
CA ASN A 565 -31.17 17.89 -6.18
C ASN A 565 -30.57 18.49 -4.89
N GLY A 566 -31.35 19.27 -4.15
CA GLY A 566 -30.92 19.92 -2.90
C GLY A 566 -30.96 19.02 -1.65
N VAL A 567 -30.62 17.74 -1.79
CA VAL A 567 -30.76 16.68 -0.77
C VAL A 567 -32.24 16.42 -0.41
N THR A 568 -33.10 16.40 -1.43
CA THR A 568 -34.55 16.18 -1.28
C THR A 568 -34.99 14.79 -1.76
N SER A 569 -34.12 14.03 -2.40
CA SER A 569 -34.39 12.68 -2.90
C SER A 569 -33.11 11.85 -2.95
N SER A 570 -33.23 10.58 -2.55
CA SER A 570 -32.18 9.55 -2.64
C SER A 570 -32.20 8.76 -3.95
N SER A 571 -33.18 9.02 -4.83
CA SER A 571 -33.42 8.22 -6.04
C SER A 571 -33.59 9.04 -7.32
N SER A 572 -33.99 10.32 -7.21
CA SER A 572 -34.18 11.22 -8.34
C SER A 572 -33.09 12.29 -8.35
N GLY A 573 -32.28 12.33 -9.41
CA GLY A 573 -31.23 13.34 -9.56
C GLY A 573 -30.05 13.10 -8.60
N VAL A 574 -29.57 11.86 -8.54
CA VAL A 574 -28.39 11.46 -7.76
C VAL A 574 -27.63 10.37 -8.51
N GLU A 575 -26.31 10.37 -8.38
CA GLU A 575 -25.43 9.30 -8.85
C GLU A 575 -24.50 8.87 -7.70
N LYS A 576 -24.57 7.61 -7.26
CA LYS A 576 -23.60 7.04 -6.31
C LYS A 576 -22.25 6.83 -7.02
N LYS A 577 -21.13 7.11 -6.34
CA LYS A 577 -19.78 7.11 -6.92
C LYS A 577 -18.87 6.07 -6.30
N THR A 578 -18.88 5.94 -4.99
CA THR A 578 -18.20 4.87 -4.24
C THR A 578 -19.24 3.88 -3.72
N ARG A 579 -18.81 2.68 -3.30
CA ARG A 579 -19.71 1.62 -2.79
C ARG A 579 -20.90 1.33 -3.72
N GLN A 580 -20.67 1.33 -5.04
CA GLN A 580 -21.74 1.22 -6.04
C GLN A 580 -22.49 -0.13 -5.99
N HIS A 581 -21.92 -1.12 -5.30
CA HIS A 581 -22.54 -2.42 -5.04
C HIS A 581 -23.71 -2.34 -4.02
N GLU A 582 -23.79 -1.27 -3.22
CA GLU A 582 -24.86 -1.05 -2.25
C GLU A 582 -26.00 -0.19 -2.80
N ASN A 583 -27.16 -0.24 -2.15
CA ASN A 583 -28.27 0.68 -2.43
C ASN A 583 -28.07 2.06 -1.74
N ASN A 584 -29.05 2.97 -1.88
CA ASN A 584 -28.98 4.35 -1.36
C ASN A 584 -29.71 4.54 0.00
N SER A 585 -29.78 3.51 0.85
CA SER A 585 -30.51 3.58 2.13
C SER A 585 -29.92 4.60 3.11
N ASP A 586 -28.61 4.71 3.13
CA ASP A 586 -27.82 5.73 3.84
C ASP A 586 -28.22 7.16 3.41
N LEU A 587 -28.25 7.44 2.11
CA LEU A 587 -28.67 8.73 1.57
C LEU A 587 -30.15 8.99 1.86
N GLN A 588 -30.99 7.95 1.84
CA GLN A 588 -32.38 8.08 2.24
C GLN A 588 -32.53 8.48 3.71
N ALA A 589 -31.68 7.95 4.60
CA ALA A 589 -31.63 8.36 6.00
C ALA A 589 -31.21 9.83 6.12
N LEU A 590 -30.21 10.29 5.35
CA LEU A 590 -29.85 11.70 5.27
C LEU A 590 -31.02 12.58 4.85
N VAL A 591 -31.68 12.25 3.73
CA VAL A 591 -32.83 13.02 3.21
C VAL A 591 -33.94 13.15 4.26
N ASN A 592 -34.23 12.07 4.99
CA ASN A 592 -35.21 12.09 6.08
C ASN A 592 -34.74 12.96 7.24
N GLY A 593 -33.47 12.82 7.64
CA GLY A 593 -32.85 13.54 8.75
C GLY A 593 -32.83 15.05 8.57
N VAL A 594 -32.41 15.52 7.39
CA VAL A 594 -32.27 16.95 7.09
C VAL A 594 -33.58 17.63 6.69
N SER A 595 -34.65 16.86 6.46
CA SER A 595 -35.95 17.38 6.04
C SER A 595 -36.50 18.38 7.06
N PRO A 596 -37.04 19.55 6.64
CA PRO A 596 -37.75 20.47 7.52
C PRO A 596 -38.97 19.87 8.22
N SER A 597 -39.48 18.73 7.73
CA SER A 597 -40.59 18.01 8.37
C SER A 597 -40.15 17.04 9.48
N ASN A 598 -38.84 16.83 9.66
CA ASN A 598 -38.31 15.96 10.71
C ASN A 598 -38.46 16.67 12.08
N PRO A 599 -39.22 16.12 13.05
CA PRO A 599 -39.31 16.71 14.39
C PRO A 599 -37.97 16.69 15.14
N ASN A 600 -37.08 15.75 14.81
CA ASN A 600 -35.79 15.53 15.46
C ASN A 600 -34.62 16.05 14.59
N ARG A 601 -34.89 17.11 13.83
CA ARG A 601 -33.93 17.67 12.86
C ARG A 601 -32.67 18.22 13.52
N ALA A 602 -32.79 18.77 14.72
CA ALA A 602 -31.66 19.28 15.48
C ALA A 602 -30.79 18.13 16.02
N GLU A 603 -31.38 17.10 16.60
CA GLU A 603 -30.68 15.86 16.98
C GLU A 603 -29.86 15.30 15.80
N TYR A 604 -30.48 15.17 14.63
CA TYR A 604 -29.81 14.69 13.42
C TYR A 604 -28.62 15.56 12.99
N LEU A 605 -28.71 16.89 13.13
CA LEU A 605 -27.61 17.81 12.84
C LEU A 605 -26.39 17.54 13.73
N PHE A 606 -26.58 17.25 15.01
CA PHE A 606 -25.48 17.04 15.94
C PHE A 606 -24.93 15.61 15.91
N ASP A 607 -25.73 14.63 15.51
CA ASP A 607 -25.32 13.22 15.52
C ASP A 607 -24.77 12.72 14.19
N HIS A 608 -25.16 13.33 13.06
CA HIS A 608 -24.91 12.76 11.75
C HIS A 608 -24.33 13.74 10.74
N VAL A 609 -24.00 14.97 11.12
CA VAL A 609 -23.43 15.96 10.21
C VAL A 609 -22.10 16.43 10.78
N ASP A 610 -21.05 16.46 9.95
CA ASP A 610 -19.79 17.09 10.33
C ASP A 610 -20.03 18.61 10.30
N ILE A 611 -20.42 19.16 11.46
CA ILE A 611 -20.79 20.57 11.61
C ILE A 611 -19.64 21.50 11.17
N PRO A 612 -18.37 21.31 11.61
CA PRO A 612 -17.24 22.08 11.11
C PRO A 612 -17.12 22.08 9.58
N ALA A 613 -17.15 20.90 8.94
CA ALA A 613 -17.02 20.77 7.49
C ALA A 613 -18.18 21.47 6.76
N MET A 614 -19.41 21.30 7.23
CA MET A 614 -20.58 21.93 6.63
C MET A 614 -20.60 23.45 6.83
N ILE A 615 -20.14 23.96 7.98
CA ILE A 615 -19.95 25.40 8.19
C ILE A 615 -18.92 25.94 7.20
N ASN A 616 -17.77 25.27 7.00
CA ASN A 616 -16.78 25.71 6.01
C ASN A 616 -17.35 25.70 4.60
N TYR A 617 -18.04 24.63 4.20
CA TYR A 617 -18.68 24.54 2.89
C TYR A 617 -19.67 25.70 2.67
N ALA A 618 -20.54 25.92 3.65
CA ALA A 618 -21.53 26.99 3.59
C ALA A 618 -20.88 28.38 3.53
N THR A 619 -19.82 28.64 4.31
CA THR A 619 -19.16 29.95 4.37
C THR A 619 -18.26 30.21 3.17
N ALA A 620 -17.49 29.22 2.71
CA ALA A 620 -16.60 29.34 1.55
C ALA A 620 -17.35 29.68 0.26
N GLY A 621 -18.51 29.08 0.02
CA GLY A 621 -19.34 29.49 -1.12
C GLY A 621 -19.97 30.87 -0.98
N ILE A 622 -20.07 31.45 0.23
CA ILE A 622 -20.37 32.89 0.37
C ILE A 622 -19.15 33.73 0.04
N ILE A 623 -17.94 33.36 0.47
CA ILE A 623 -16.72 34.11 0.11
C ILE A 623 -16.57 34.21 -1.42
N SER A 624 -16.68 33.08 -2.12
CA SER A 624 -16.57 32.98 -3.58
C SER A 624 -17.85 33.38 -4.35
N GLN A 625 -18.97 33.64 -3.67
CA GLN A 625 -20.29 33.88 -4.28
C GLN A 625 -20.68 32.77 -5.27
N ASP A 626 -20.72 31.54 -4.80
CA ASP A 626 -21.13 30.37 -5.56
C ASP A 626 -22.63 30.42 -5.90
N PHE A 627 -22.92 30.64 -7.19
CA PHE A 627 -24.26 30.86 -7.70
C PHE A 627 -25.01 29.57 -8.07
N ASP A 628 -24.57 28.35 -7.78
CA ASP A 628 -25.36 27.17 -8.22
C ASP A 628 -25.39 26.01 -7.21
N ARG A 629 -24.80 26.19 -6.02
CA ARG A 629 -24.68 25.16 -4.97
C ARG A 629 -25.96 24.75 -4.22
N TRP A 630 -27.14 25.25 -4.60
CA TRP A 630 -28.38 25.00 -3.84
C TRP A 630 -29.15 23.74 -4.28
N ALA A 631 -28.95 23.24 -5.50
CA ALA A 631 -29.66 22.07 -5.99
C ALA A 631 -28.78 21.12 -6.84
N LYS A 632 -27.53 21.47 -7.09
CA LYS A 632 -26.55 20.67 -7.84
C LYS A 632 -25.16 21.25 -7.59
N ASN A 633 -24.15 20.77 -8.30
CA ASN A 633 -22.77 21.30 -8.24
C ASN A 633 -22.11 21.07 -6.86
N PHE A 634 -22.43 19.92 -6.27
CA PHE A 634 -21.77 19.37 -5.10
C PHE A 634 -21.92 17.85 -5.07
N TYR A 635 -21.03 17.24 -4.30
CA TYR A 635 -21.19 15.87 -3.83
C TYR A 635 -21.56 15.89 -2.35
N VAL A 636 -22.22 14.83 -1.90
CA VAL A 636 -22.44 14.55 -0.50
C VAL A 636 -21.61 13.33 -0.14
N TYR A 637 -20.83 13.44 0.93
CA TYR A 637 -19.90 12.42 1.40
C TYR A 637 -20.27 12.00 2.82
N ARG A 638 -20.13 10.70 3.12
CA ARG A 638 -20.24 10.14 4.46
C ARG A 638 -18.97 9.39 4.84
N ASP A 639 -18.37 9.77 5.96
CA ASP A 639 -17.25 9.04 6.58
C ASP A 639 -17.76 7.70 7.14
N THR A 640 -17.78 6.66 6.30
CA THR A 640 -18.66 5.50 6.52
C THR A 640 -18.06 4.51 7.49
N ASN A 641 -16.76 4.26 7.37
CA ASN A 641 -15.97 3.44 8.30
C ASN A 641 -15.47 4.25 9.50
N GLY A 642 -15.82 5.54 9.54
CA GLY A 642 -15.37 6.50 10.53
C GLY A 642 -16.48 7.06 11.40
N SER A 643 -16.59 8.39 11.46
CA SER A 643 -17.57 9.07 12.33
C SER A 643 -19.03 8.83 11.95
N GLY A 644 -19.30 8.27 10.77
CA GLY A 644 -20.64 8.11 10.22
C GLY A 644 -21.31 9.42 9.80
N GLU A 645 -20.58 10.54 9.83
CA GLU A 645 -21.09 11.89 9.62
C GLU A 645 -21.07 12.31 8.14
N TRP A 646 -22.03 13.17 7.78
CA TRP A 646 -22.23 13.69 6.44
C TRP A 646 -21.63 15.08 6.25
N SER A 647 -21.03 15.32 5.07
CA SER A 647 -20.55 16.64 4.64
C SER A 647 -20.76 16.86 3.12
N GLN A 648 -20.40 18.05 2.61
CA GLN A 648 -20.51 18.40 1.19
C GLN A 648 -19.16 18.76 0.58
N ILE A 649 -18.93 18.29 -0.64
CA ILE A 649 -17.73 18.57 -1.45
C ILE A 649 -18.15 19.43 -2.67
N PRO A 650 -17.48 20.55 -2.95
CA PRO A 650 -17.83 21.45 -4.05
C PRO A 650 -17.55 20.81 -5.42
N TRP A 651 -18.39 21.11 -6.41
CA TRP A 651 -18.17 20.76 -7.81
C TRP A 651 -18.59 21.91 -8.73
N ASP A 652 -18.04 21.96 -9.95
CA ASP A 652 -18.46 22.87 -11.03
C ASP A 652 -18.48 24.35 -10.59
N LYS A 653 -17.28 24.89 -10.30
CA LYS A 653 -17.05 26.23 -9.74
C LYS A 653 -16.65 27.29 -10.76
N ASP A 654 -17.36 27.31 -11.89
CA ASP A 654 -17.24 28.32 -12.95
C ASP A 654 -18.13 29.55 -12.69
N LEU A 655 -19.29 29.38 -12.04
CA LEU A 655 -20.23 30.45 -11.68
C LEU A 655 -19.95 31.04 -10.28
N THR A 656 -18.75 31.56 -10.14
CA THR A 656 -18.24 32.18 -8.91
C THR A 656 -17.60 33.53 -9.22
N LEU A 657 -17.24 34.26 -8.18
CA LEU A 657 -16.42 35.47 -8.27
C LEU A 657 -16.97 36.50 -9.28
N GLY A 658 -18.28 36.74 -9.18
CA GLY A 658 -19.00 37.70 -10.01
C GLY A 658 -19.34 37.23 -11.42
N ASN A 659 -19.07 35.98 -11.79
CA ASN A 659 -19.45 35.43 -13.09
C ASN A 659 -20.94 35.06 -13.13
N ARG A 660 -21.63 35.44 -14.22
CA ARG A 660 -23.02 35.06 -14.49
C ARG A 660 -23.14 34.49 -15.90
N PHE A 661 -23.96 33.44 -16.03
CA PHE A 661 -24.09 32.57 -17.20
C PHE A 661 -24.27 33.27 -18.58
N TYR A 662 -24.68 34.55 -18.65
CA TYR A 662 -25.08 35.21 -19.91
C TYR A 662 -24.63 36.68 -20.09
N ASP A 663 -23.78 37.19 -19.22
CA ASP A 663 -23.27 38.57 -19.28
C ASP A 663 -21.93 38.66 -18.53
N ASP A 664 -20.84 38.44 -19.26
CA ASP A 664 -19.49 38.91 -18.89
C ASP A 664 -19.42 40.44 -18.75
N GLU A 665 -20.47 41.15 -19.18
CA GLU A 665 -20.82 42.45 -18.63
C GLU A 665 -21.11 42.34 -17.12
N ILE A 666 -20.07 42.57 -16.32
CA ILE A 666 -20.26 43.27 -15.05
C ILE A 666 -20.92 44.60 -15.42
N SER A 667 -22.27 44.60 -15.47
CA SER A 667 -23.07 45.55 -16.25
C SER A 667 -22.60 46.98 -16.06
N GLY A 668 -22.60 47.77 -17.13
CA GLY A 668 -22.05 49.14 -17.21
C GLY A 668 -22.63 50.19 -16.27
N ASN A 669 -23.29 49.79 -15.17
CA ASN A 669 -23.66 50.60 -14.01
C ASN A 669 -23.23 49.97 -12.66
N GLY A 670 -22.17 49.15 -12.63
CA GLY A 670 -21.68 48.51 -11.40
C GLY A 670 -22.59 47.39 -10.90
N PHE A 671 -22.14 46.62 -9.91
CA PHE A 671 -22.90 45.55 -9.28
C PHE A 671 -24.15 46.14 -8.60
N SER A 672 -25.25 46.36 -9.34
CA SER A 672 -26.52 46.67 -8.69
C SER A 672 -27.00 45.37 -8.06
N PHE A 673 -26.88 45.24 -6.74
CA PHE A 673 -27.44 44.15 -5.92
C PHE A 673 -28.91 43.92 -6.27
N GLU A 674 -29.19 43.09 -7.29
CA GLU A 674 -30.51 42.81 -7.87
C GLU A 674 -31.54 43.87 -7.47
N SER A 675 -31.31 45.11 -7.94
CA SER A 675 -31.94 46.29 -7.33
C SER A 675 -33.47 46.18 -7.44
N GLY A 676 -34.15 46.25 -6.29
CA GLY A 676 -35.60 45.99 -6.18
C GLY A 676 -35.98 44.62 -5.60
N LEU A 677 -35.04 43.68 -5.43
CA LEU A 677 -35.25 42.49 -4.61
C LEU A 677 -35.05 42.81 -3.12
N SER A 678 -35.96 42.29 -2.29
CA SER A 678 -35.78 42.31 -0.84
C SER A 678 -34.44 41.68 -0.47
N ALA A 679 -33.74 42.18 0.56
CA ALA A 679 -32.45 41.65 1.01
C ALA A 679 -32.47 40.12 1.15
N GLN A 680 -33.58 39.57 1.66
CA GLN A 680 -33.82 38.14 1.84
C GLN A 680 -33.84 37.30 0.54
N LYS A 681 -34.06 37.91 -0.64
CA LYS A 681 -34.17 37.18 -1.92
C LYS A 681 -32.96 37.34 -2.82
N ARG A 682 -31.91 38.02 -2.34
CA ARG A 682 -30.72 38.29 -3.14
C ARG A 682 -29.87 37.03 -3.26
N ARG A 683 -29.39 36.74 -4.47
CA ARG A 683 -28.47 35.61 -4.70
C ARG A 683 -27.14 35.75 -3.95
N ALA A 684 -26.73 36.97 -3.64
CA ALA A 684 -25.48 37.25 -2.92
C ALA A 684 -25.61 37.15 -1.38
N HIS A 685 -26.81 36.87 -0.85
CA HIS A 685 -27.14 36.95 0.58
C HIS A 685 -26.31 35.96 1.41
N PRO A 686 -25.86 36.30 2.64
CA PRO A 686 -25.05 35.39 3.46
C PRO A 686 -25.73 34.08 3.87
N PHE A 687 -27.05 33.92 3.69
CA PHE A 687 -27.78 32.66 3.92
C PHE A 687 -28.25 32.01 2.61
N GLN A 688 -27.66 32.38 1.48
CA GLN A 688 -27.97 31.79 0.17
C GLN A 688 -27.90 30.25 0.22
N GLY A 689 -28.94 29.61 -0.31
CA GLY A 689 -29.09 28.15 -0.32
C GLY A 689 -30.07 27.62 0.73
N ALA A 690 -30.30 28.37 1.81
CA ALA A 690 -31.34 28.05 2.80
C ALA A 690 -32.75 28.26 2.23
N ALA A 691 -33.76 27.60 2.78
CA ALA A 691 -35.16 27.68 2.32
C ALA A 691 -35.71 29.11 2.26
N ALA A 692 -35.43 29.94 3.28
CA ALA A 692 -35.85 31.34 3.31
C ALA A 692 -35.14 32.23 2.27
N HIS A 693 -34.02 31.75 1.72
CA HIS A 693 -33.11 32.45 0.82
C HIS A 693 -32.79 31.61 -0.43
N ALA A 694 -33.71 30.71 -0.80
CA ALA A 694 -33.53 29.79 -1.91
C ALA A 694 -33.59 30.55 -3.23
N CYS A 695 -32.61 30.32 -4.11
CA CYS A 695 -32.65 30.85 -5.47
C CYS A 695 -33.42 29.88 -6.37
N CYS A 696 -34.24 30.41 -7.29
CA CYS A 696 -35.00 29.63 -8.28
C CYS A 696 -35.94 28.55 -7.69
N GLY A 697 -36.30 28.63 -6.40
CA GLY A 697 -37.32 27.80 -5.76
C GLY A 697 -36.86 26.49 -5.12
N ALA A 698 -35.56 26.19 -5.08
CA ALA A 698 -35.03 24.96 -4.48
C ALA A 698 -33.93 25.25 -3.43
N PRO A 699 -34.10 24.82 -2.16
CA PRO A 699 -33.05 24.91 -1.14
C PRO A 699 -32.08 23.73 -1.17
N ASN A 700 -30.89 23.92 -0.62
CA ASN A 700 -30.00 22.84 -0.20
C ASN A 700 -30.28 22.56 1.27
N LEU A 701 -30.86 21.39 1.58
CA LEU A 701 -31.34 21.09 2.92
C LEU A 701 -30.23 20.95 3.96
N MET A 702 -28.99 20.65 3.56
CA MET A 702 -27.85 20.62 4.48
C MET A 702 -27.33 22.03 4.80
N ILE A 703 -27.26 22.94 3.81
CA ILE A 703 -26.97 24.37 4.09
C ILE A 703 -28.07 24.94 4.99
N ASP A 704 -29.33 24.68 4.63
CA ASP A 704 -30.49 25.12 5.42
C ASP A 704 -30.40 24.64 6.86
N LEU A 705 -30.04 23.37 7.09
CA LEU A 705 -29.90 22.77 8.41
C LEU A 705 -28.96 23.59 9.32
N VAL A 706 -27.74 23.88 8.84
CA VAL A 706 -26.70 24.55 9.64
C VAL A 706 -26.99 26.04 9.83
N VAL A 707 -27.60 26.72 8.85
CA VAL A 707 -27.88 28.17 8.98
C VAL A 707 -29.25 28.47 9.59
N THR A 708 -30.10 27.46 9.82
CA THR A 708 -31.42 27.64 10.44
C THR A 708 -31.42 27.47 11.96
N ASP A 709 -30.65 26.51 12.48
CA ASP A 709 -30.47 26.33 13.93
C ASP A 709 -29.75 27.56 14.52
N PRO A 710 -30.27 28.18 15.60
CA PRO A 710 -29.66 29.37 16.19
C PRO A 710 -28.21 29.20 16.64
N ARG A 711 -27.83 28.01 17.13
CA ARG A 711 -26.51 27.72 17.69
C ARG A 711 -25.48 27.63 16.56
N THR A 712 -25.74 26.79 15.56
CA THR A 712 -24.85 26.63 14.41
C THR A 712 -24.89 27.84 13.48
N ARG A 713 -25.98 28.63 13.45
CA ARG A 713 -26.00 29.93 12.76
C ARG A 713 -25.00 30.92 13.38
N GLU A 714 -24.89 30.96 14.70
CA GLU A 714 -23.90 31.80 15.37
C GLU A 714 -22.48 31.36 14.99
N MET A 715 -22.22 30.05 15.02
CA MET A 715 -20.96 29.45 14.58
C MET A 715 -20.64 29.80 13.12
N TYR A 716 -21.63 29.67 12.24
CA TYR A 716 -21.55 30.00 10.83
C TYR A 716 -21.18 31.47 10.58
N LEU A 717 -21.86 32.42 11.24
CA LEU A 717 -21.58 33.84 11.07
C LEU A 717 -20.20 34.22 11.61
N ARG A 718 -19.76 33.58 12.69
CA ARG A 718 -18.40 33.72 13.19
C ARG A 718 -17.37 33.18 12.20
N ARG A 719 -17.54 31.96 11.68
CA ARG A 719 -16.61 31.38 10.69
C ARG A 719 -16.59 32.19 9.39
N LEU A 720 -17.75 32.67 8.92
CA LEU A 720 -17.84 33.57 7.77
C LEU A 720 -16.99 34.81 8.00
N ARG A 721 -17.06 35.40 9.19
CA ARG A 721 -16.23 36.55 9.54
C ARG A 721 -14.73 36.21 9.55
N THR A 722 -14.35 35.05 10.09
CA THR A 722 -12.95 34.59 10.07
C THR A 722 -12.45 34.47 8.63
N LEU A 723 -13.19 33.79 7.75
CA LEU A 723 -12.79 33.64 6.34
C LEU A 723 -12.83 34.96 5.56
N MET A 724 -13.72 35.89 5.92
CA MET A 724 -13.66 37.25 5.37
C MET A 724 -12.32 37.90 5.72
N ASP A 725 -11.88 37.83 6.98
CA ASP A 725 -10.63 38.45 7.43
C ASP A 725 -9.39 37.74 6.83
N GLU A 726 -9.43 36.40 6.67
CA GLU A 726 -8.33 35.59 6.13
C GLU A 726 -8.20 35.67 4.60
N GLN A 727 -9.31 35.63 3.86
CA GLN A 727 -9.28 35.52 2.40
C GLN A 727 -9.63 36.82 1.68
N LEU A 728 -10.67 37.54 2.15
CA LEU A 728 -11.22 38.70 1.45
C LEU A 728 -10.60 40.03 1.92
N GLN A 729 -10.29 40.14 3.22
CA GLN A 729 -9.86 41.34 3.93
C GLN A 729 -10.85 42.53 3.89
N ALA A 730 -10.79 43.38 4.91
CA ALA A 730 -11.74 44.48 5.09
C ALA A 730 -11.63 45.58 4.00
N PRO A 731 -12.72 46.34 3.74
CA PRO A 731 -12.63 47.55 2.92
C PRO A 731 -11.55 48.50 3.45
N GLY A 732 -10.64 48.93 2.57
CA GLY A 732 -9.54 49.84 2.92
C GLY A 732 -8.20 49.16 3.19
N THR A 733 -8.12 47.82 3.26
CA THR A 733 -6.85 47.10 3.26
C THR A 733 -6.05 47.48 1.99
N PRO A 734 -4.76 47.83 2.10
CA PRO A 734 -3.90 48.12 0.94
C PRO A 734 -3.88 46.95 -0.05
N ILE A 735 -3.89 47.23 -1.36
CA ILE A 735 -3.95 46.18 -2.40
C ILE A 735 -2.83 45.14 -2.26
N ALA A 736 -1.62 45.59 -1.90
CA ALA A 736 -0.46 44.72 -1.70
C ALA A 736 -0.59 43.73 -0.52
N GLU A 737 -1.58 43.93 0.35
CA GLU A 737 -1.85 43.07 1.52
C GLU A 737 -3.09 42.17 1.30
N ARG A 738 -3.74 42.23 0.12
CA ARG A 738 -4.96 41.47 -0.17
C ARG A 738 -4.65 40.14 -0.85
N VAL A 739 -5.16 39.05 -0.28
CA VAL A 739 -4.84 37.68 -0.72
C VAL A 739 -5.40 37.39 -2.11
N PHE A 740 -6.68 37.64 -2.36
CA PHE A 740 -7.27 37.39 -3.68
C PHE A 740 -6.60 38.19 -4.78
N GLU A 741 -6.37 39.49 -4.60
CA GLU A 741 -5.72 40.32 -5.61
C GLU A 741 -4.28 39.87 -5.91
N SER A 742 -3.51 39.51 -4.88
CA SER A 742 -2.16 38.98 -5.07
C SER A 742 -2.16 37.69 -5.89
N ARG A 743 -3.06 36.74 -5.56
CA ARG A 743 -3.18 35.48 -6.30
C ARG A 743 -3.71 35.68 -7.71
N ILE A 744 -4.65 36.60 -7.92
CA ILE A 744 -5.13 37.00 -9.24
C ILE A 744 -3.99 37.56 -10.09
N ASP A 745 -3.14 38.42 -9.53
CA ASP A 745 -2.02 39.02 -10.29
C ASP A 745 -0.98 37.97 -10.70
N GLU A 746 -0.69 36.99 -9.83
CA GLU A 746 0.17 35.86 -10.14
C GLU A 746 -0.39 35.01 -11.29
N LEU A 747 -1.64 34.54 -11.16
CA LEU A 747 -2.30 33.73 -12.19
C LEU A 747 -2.48 34.49 -13.50
N ALA A 748 -2.79 35.79 -13.43
CA ALA A 748 -2.94 36.63 -14.61
C ALA A 748 -1.61 36.82 -15.36
N ASN A 749 -0.50 36.98 -14.64
CA ASN A 749 0.82 37.06 -15.26
C ASN A 749 1.16 35.76 -16.00
N ALA A 750 0.87 34.60 -15.42
CA ALA A 750 1.11 33.30 -16.04
C ALA A 750 0.22 33.06 -17.27
N ALA A 751 -1.08 33.38 -17.19
CA ALA A 751 -2.06 33.06 -18.23
C ALA A 751 -2.12 34.05 -19.40
N THR A 752 -1.60 35.28 -19.25
CA THR A 752 -1.75 36.35 -20.26
C THR A 752 -1.33 35.96 -21.68
N PRO A 753 -0.15 35.34 -21.92
CA PRO A 753 0.27 34.98 -23.28
C PRO A 753 -0.68 33.97 -23.93
N ASP A 754 -1.09 32.96 -23.18
CA ASP A 754 -1.96 31.89 -23.68
C ASP A 754 -3.43 32.32 -23.83
N ALA A 755 -3.93 33.20 -22.94
CA ALA A 755 -5.28 33.74 -23.03
C ALA A 755 -5.51 34.56 -24.32
N ALA A 756 -4.46 35.21 -24.84
CA ALA A 756 -4.51 35.90 -26.12
C ALA A 756 -4.62 34.93 -27.31
N LEU A 757 -3.90 33.80 -27.25
CA LEU A 757 -4.01 32.72 -28.23
C LEU A 757 -5.41 32.09 -28.19
N ASP A 758 -5.94 31.84 -27.00
CA ASP A 758 -7.28 31.25 -26.84
C ASP A 758 -8.38 32.15 -27.42
N LEU A 759 -8.29 33.46 -27.16
CA LEU A 759 -9.23 34.44 -27.72
C LEU A 759 -9.13 34.51 -29.25
N ALA A 760 -7.92 34.39 -29.82
CA ALA A 760 -7.73 34.40 -31.26
C ALA A 760 -8.32 33.15 -31.93
N GLU A 761 -8.17 31.97 -31.29
CA GLU A 761 -8.66 30.69 -31.81
C GLU A 761 -10.19 30.58 -31.68
N TRP A 762 -10.73 30.83 -30.50
CA TRP A 762 -12.14 30.54 -30.20
C TRP A 762 -13.05 31.77 -30.23
N GLY A 763 -12.49 32.96 -30.15
CA GLY A 763 -13.26 34.20 -30.00
C GLY A 763 -13.94 34.34 -28.64
N ALA A 764 -14.82 35.33 -28.56
CA ALA A 764 -15.67 35.61 -27.40
C ALA A 764 -17.15 35.42 -27.77
N ILE A 765 -17.96 35.10 -26.77
CA ILE A 765 -19.41 35.01 -26.91
C ILE A 765 -19.98 36.44 -26.81
N TYR A 766 -21.05 36.75 -27.55
CA TYR A 766 -21.92 37.93 -27.42
C TYR A 766 -21.30 39.27 -26.97
N GLY A 767 -20.97 40.15 -27.92
CA GLY A 767 -21.25 41.59 -27.77
C GLY A 767 -20.35 42.47 -26.86
N GLY A 768 -20.02 42.10 -25.63
CA GLY A 768 -19.40 42.98 -24.63
C GLY A 768 -18.41 42.26 -23.70
N ILE A 769 -17.30 42.93 -23.39
CA ILE A 769 -16.15 42.50 -22.54
C ILE A 769 -15.35 41.31 -23.10
N ARG A 770 -14.33 41.62 -23.92
CA ARG A 770 -13.79 40.63 -24.88
C ARG A 770 -12.37 40.15 -24.64
N ASP A 771 -11.63 40.72 -23.70
CA ASP A 771 -10.24 40.34 -23.46
C ASP A 771 -9.94 40.09 -21.98
N PHE A 772 -8.92 39.27 -21.78
CA PHE A 772 -8.47 38.82 -20.47
C PHE A 772 -8.09 39.98 -19.52
N PRO A 773 -7.34 41.03 -19.94
CA PRO A 773 -7.02 42.16 -19.07
C PRO A 773 -8.27 42.88 -18.53
N THR A 774 -9.30 43.06 -19.36
CA THR A 774 -10.54 43.70 -18.92
C THR A 774 -11.28 42.83 -17.92
N ALA A 775 -11.36 41.52 -18.15
CA ALA A 775 -12.01 40.58 -17.23
C ALA A 775 -11.33 40.55 -15.85
N ILE A 776 -9.99 40.55 -15.82
CA ILE A 776 -9.20 40.62 -14.58
C ILE A 776 -9.41 41.95 -13.84
N SER A 777 -9.39 43.07 -14.56
CA SER A 777 -9.64 44.39 -13.95
C SER A 777 -11.01 44.43 -13.27
N LEU A 778 -12.06 43.97 -13.95
CA LEU A 778 -13.43 44.00 -13.45
C LEU A 778 -13.65 43.04 -12.27
N LEU A 779 -13.01 41.87 -12.29
CA LEU A 779 -12.98 40.95 -11.16
C LEU A 779 -12.45 41.65 -9.89
N LYS A 780 -11.37 42.44 -10.02
CA LYS A 780 -10.77 43.17 -8.89
C LYS A 780 -11.62 44.38 -8.47
N THR A 781 -11.92 45.29 -9.40
CA THR A 781 -12.46 46.63 -9.06
C THR A 781 -13.99 46.69 -8.94
N ASN A 782 -14.72 45.80 -9.61
CA ASN A 782 -16.18 45.86 -9.61
C ASN A 782 -16.78 44.73 -8.78
N TYR A 783 -16.12 43.57 -8.72
CA TYR A 783 -16.60 42.46 -7.89
C TYR A 783 -16.01 42.48 -6.48
N LEU A 784 -14.70 42.30 -6.31
CA LEU A 784 -14.10 42.09 -4.98
C LEU A 784 -14.27 43.31 -4.06
N ASP A 785 -14.09 44.53 -4.57
CA ASP A 785 -14.31 45.76 -3.79
C ASP A 785 -15.77 45.89 -3.31
N GLU A 786 -16.75 45.59 -4.15
CA GLU A 786 -18.17 45.62 -3.78
C GLU A 786 -18.55 44.46 -2.84
N ARG A 787 -17.97 43.27 -3.06
CA ARG A 787 -18.19 42.09 -2.20
C ARG A 787 -17.74 42.36 -0.77
N ARG A 788 -16.60 43.04 -0.59
CA ARG A 788 -16.11 43.49 0.72
C ARG A 788 -17.10 44.39 1.41
N VAL A 789 -17.56 45.45 0.75
CA VAL A 789 -18.55 46.38 1.32
C VAL A 789 -19.84 45.65 1.70
N TYR A 790 -20.29 44.72 0.87
CA TYR A 790 -21.49 43.96 1.14
C TYR A 790 -21.40 43.13 2.42
N LEU A 791 -20.32 42.39 2.62
CA LEU A 791 -20.18 41.52 3.79
C LEU A 791 -19.78 42.32 5.05
N TYR A 792 -18.80 43.22 4.94
CA TYR A 792 -18.26 43.97 6.10
C TYR A 792 -19.13 45.12 6.58
N GLN A 793 -20.00 45.68 5.74
CA GLN A 793 -20.79 46.87 6.08
C GLN A 793 -22.29 46.62 5.97
N THR A 794 -22.77 46.03 4.86
CA THR A 794 -24.22 45.82 4.68
C THR A 794 -24.76 44.75 5.63
N HIS A 795 -23.98 43.70 5.87
CA HIS A 795 -24.40 42.54 6.66
C HIS A 795 -23.76 42.43 8.04
N ALA A 796 -22.98 43.43 8.46
CA ALA A 796 -22.41 43.47 9.79
C ALA A 796 -23.47 43.68 10.89
N VAL A 797 -23.13 43.30 12.13
CA VAL A 797 -23.88 43.70 13.33
C VAL A 797 -24.04 45.23 13.36
N GLY A 798 -25.27 45.71 13.51
CA GLY A 798 -25.59 47.14 13.46
C GLY A 798 -25.66 47.75 12.06
N GLY A 799 -25.56 46.94 11.00
CA GLY A 799 -25.77 47.35 9.62
C GLY A 799 -27.21 47.79 9.30
N PRO A 800 -27.50 48.15 8.04
CA PRO A 800 -28.83 48.54 7.58
C PRO A 800 -29.93 47.53 7.93
N ALA A 801 -31.18 48.00 7.98
CA ALA A 801 -32.33 47.15 8.26
C ALA A 801 -32.39 45.94 7.30
N GLY A 802 -32.42 44.73 7.86
CA GLY A 802 -32.34 43.47 7.10
C GLY A 802 -30.94 42.85 7.00
N SER A 803 -29.93 43.42 7.67
CA SER A 803 -28.62 42.79 7.91
C SER A 803 -28.76 41.46 8.66
N VAL A 804 -27.90 40.48 8.34
CA VAL A 804 -27.85 39.19 9.04
C VAL A 804 -27.02 39.19 10.33
N GLY A 805 -26.28 40.27 10.59
CA GLY A 805 -25.51 40.43 11.84
C GLY A 805 -24.18 39.66 11.88
N ILE A 806 -23.37 39.75 10.82
CA ILE A 806 -21.98 39.25 10.82
C ILE A 806 -21.18 39.97 11.92
N PRO A 807 -20.51 39.23 12.85
CA PRO A 807 -19.81 39.83 13.97
C PRO A 807 -18.58 40.65 13.54
N GLY A 808 -18.03 41.39 14.51
CA GLY A 808 -16.72 42.04 14.39
C GLY A 808 -15.57 41.03 14.29
N ALA A 809 -14.36 41.53 14.03
CA ALA A 809 -13.15 40.71 13.96
C ALA A 809 -13.02 39.80 15.18
N HIS A 810 -12.44 38.61 14.99
CA HIS A 810 -12.20 37.68 16.08
C HIS A 810 -11.23 38.31 17.11
N PRO A 811 -11.60 38.37 18.40
CA PRO A 811 -10.69 38.91 19.42
C PRO A 811 -9.40 38.10 19.53
N SER A 812 -8.29 38.76 19.89
CA SER A 812 -6.99 38.09 20.07
C SER A 812 -6.88 37.36 21.42
N VAL A 813 -7.63 37.80 22.43
CA VAL A 813 -7.70 37.18 23.75
C VAL A 813 -9.05 36.50 23.90
N VAL A 814 -9.04 35.18 24.01
CA VAL A 814 -10.22 34.31 23.93
C VAL A 814 -10.13 33.20 24.98
N PRO A 815 -10.34 33.52 26.27
CA PRO A 815 -10.27 32.52 27.32
C PRO A 815 -11.31 31.42 27.09
N LEU A 816 -10.89 30.17 27.26
CA LEU A 816 -11.75 28.98 27.26
C LEU A 816 -11.59 28.24 28.58
N THR A 817 -12.52 27.35 28.89
CA THR A 817 -12.44 26.51 30.10
C THR A 817 -12.61 25.05 29.72
N ILE A 818 -11.66 24.21 30.15
CA ILE A 818 -11.80 22.76 30.13
C ILE A 818 -12.62 22.39 31.37
N GLY A 819 -13.83 21.88 31.15
CA GLY A 819 -14.82 21.53 32.15
C GLY A 819 -14.64 20.08 32.61
N THR A 820 -15.68 19.28 32.41
CA THR A 820 -15.68 17.85 32.74
C THR A 820 -14.58 17.11 31.98
N ILE A 821 -13.85 16.24 32.67
CA ILE A 821 -12.87 15.30 32.10
C ILE A 821 -13.32 13.92 32.57
N ASP A 822 -13.89 13.14 31.66
CA ASP A 822 -14.34 11.77 31.92
C ASP A 822 -13.26 10.81 31.41
N PHE A 823 -12.28 10.53 32.26
CA PHE A 823 -11.14 9.67 31.96
C PHE A 823 -11.39 8.18 32.24
N ASN A 824 -12.50 7.84 32.90
CA ASN A 824 -12.85 6.46 33.22
C ASN A 824 -14.38 6.28 33.08
N PRO A 825 -14.86 6.07 31.84
CA PRO A 825 -16.27 5.91 31.56
C PRO A 825 -16.89 4.78 32.37
N ALA A 826 -18.12 4.97 32.84
CA ALA A 826 -18.80 4.00 33.71
C ALA A 826 -19.02 2.60 33.06
N SER A 827 -18.91 2.51 31.74
CA SER A 827 -18.97 1.26 30.97
C SER A 827 -17.67 0.44 31.06
N GLY A 828 -16.54 1.08 31.38
CA GLY A 828 -15.21 0.54 31.21
C GLY A 828 -14.74 0.45 29.74
N ASN A 829 -15.35 1.24 28.85
CA ASN A 829 -14.89 1.40 27.47
C ASN A 829 -14.21 2.76 27.30
N GLN A 830 -12.89 2.77 27.15
CA GLN A 830 -12.12 4.02 27.01
C GLN A 830 -12.40 4.76 25.70
N ASP A 831 -12.99 4.11 24.70
CA ASP A 831 -13.43 4.81 23.49
C ASP A 831 -14.55 5.83 23.78
N GLU A 832 -15.24 5.69 24.92
CA GLU A 832 -16.31 6.59 25.36
C GLU A 832 -15.79 7.81 26.13
N GLU A 833 -14.51 7.86 26.48
CA GLU A 833 -13.92 8.90 27.32
C GLU A 833 -13.98 10.28 26.61
N TYR A 834 -13.99 11.37 27.37
CA TYR A 834 -14.08 12.70 26.76
C TYR A 834 -13.62 13.86 27.65
N ILE A 835 -13.34 15.00 27.02
CA ILE A 835 -13.25 16.29 27.68
C ILE A 835 -14.32 17.27 27.19
N GLU A 836 -14.79 18.12 28.09
CA GLU A 836 -15.72 19.20 27.79
C GLU A 836 -14.98 20.54 27.68
N ILE A 837 -15.23 21.28 26.61
CA ILE A 837 -14.65 22.61 26.38
C ILE A 837 -15.79 23.62 26.33
N THR A 838 -15.74 24.62 27.22
CA THR A 838 -16.75 25.66 27.35
C THR A 838 -16.20 27.02 26.95
N ASN A 839 -17.05 27.82 26.30
CA ASN A 839 -16.76 29.20 25.95
C ASN A 839 -17.45 30.17 26.93
N PRO A 840 -16.71 30.79 27.86
CA PRO A 840 -17.26 31.77 28.80
C PRO A 840 -17.47 33.16 28.18
N ASN A 841 -17.05 33.39 26.94
CA ASN A 841 -17.11 34.69 26.30
C ASN A 841 -18.53 35.05 25.85
N SER A 842 -18.83 36.35 25.75
CA SER A 842 -20.09 36.86 25.20
C SER A 842 -20.15 36.80 23.66
N PHE A 843 -19.24 36.08 23.02
CA PHE A 843 -19.10 35.95 21.58
C PHE A 843 -18.62 34.54 21.23
N ALA A 844 -19.05 34.00 20.08
CA ALA A 844 -18.54 32.73 19.56
C ALA A 844 -17.03 32.80 19.26
N VAL A 845 -16.30 31.71 19.52
CA VAL A 845 -14.84 31.58 19.35
C VAL A 845 -14.54 30.58 18.24
N ASP A 846 -13.77 31.00 17.23
CA ASP A 846 -13.31 30.13 16.14
C ASP A 846 -11.96 29.48 16.54
N MET A 847 -11.97 28.16 16.62
CA MET A 847 -10.85 27.32 17.07
C MET A 847 -10.24 26.52 15.91
N SER A 848 -10.51 26.91 14.67
CA SER A 848 -9.95 26.25 13.48
C SER A 848 -8.42 26.12 13.54
N GLY A 849 -7.91 24.89 13.51
CA GLY A 849 -6.47 24.59 13.54
C GLY A 849 -5.79 24.84 14.90
N TRP A 850 -6.54 24.92 15.99
CA TRP A 850 -5.99 24.94 17.34
C TRP A 850 -5.63 23.51 17.78
N THR A 851 -4.69 23.38 18.71
CA THR A 851 -4.21 22.08 19.19
C THR A 851 -4.57 21.82 20.65
N VAL A 852 -4.72 20.54 20.98
CA VAL A 852 -4.74 19.99 22.34
C VAL A 852 -3.47 19.17 22.52
N GLU A 853 -2.79 19.36 23.64
CA GLU A 853 -1.52 18.70 23.99
C GLU A 853 -1.52 18.29 25.47
N GLY A 854 -0.67 17.33 25.84
CA GLY A 854 -0.52 16.82 27.20
C GLY A 854 -1.06 15.40 27.30
N ALA A 855 -2.17 15.20 28.03
CA ALA A 855 -2.82 13.89 28.18
C ALA A 855 -3.28 13.27 26.84
N ILE A 856 -3.73 14.13 25.93
CA ILE A 856 -4.25 13.75 24.61
C ILE A 856 -3.73 14.73 23.58
N GLU A 857 -3.63 14.28 22.34
CA GLU A 857 -3.21 15.09 21.19
C GLU A 857 -4.34 15.22 20.17
N HIS A 858 -4.70 16.46 19.82
CA HIS A 858 -5.76 16.71 18.83
C HIS A 858 -5.53 18.01 18.10
N THR A 859 -5.90 18.07 16.81
CA THR A 859 -6.02 19.32 16.07
C THR A 859 -7.47 19.55 15.69
N PHE A 860 -8.05 20.66 16.16
CA PHE A 860 -9.44 20.99 15.84
C PHE A 860 -9.61 21.22 14.34
N LYS A 861 -10.55 20.48 13.73
CA LYS A 861 -10.89 20.62 12.31
C LYS A 861 -11.17 22.09 11.99
N PRO A 862 -10.73 22.63 10.83
CA PRO A 862 -11.20 23.92 10.37
C PRO A 862 -12.72 24.01 10.43
N GLY A 863 -13.28 25.16 10.76
CA GLY A 863 -14.72 25.35 10.96
C GLY A 863 -15.23 25.00 12.36
N THR A 864 -14.36 24.51 13.25
CA THR A 864 -14.71 24.28 14.67
C THR A 864 -14.89 25.62 15.37
N VAL A 865 -16.12 25.94 15.76
CA VAL A 865 -16.47 27.20 16.43
C VAL A 865 -17.33 26.88 17.65
N ILE A 866 -16.96 27.38 18.84
CA ILE A 866 -17.81 27.24 20.02
C ILE A 866 -18.69 28.50 20.14
N PRO A 867 -20.04 28.38 20.18
CA PRO A 867 -20.95 29.52 20.37
C PRO A 867 -20.67 30.34 21.63
N ALA A 868 -21.25 31.54 21.75
CA ALA A 868 -21.10 32.35 22.96
C ALA A 868 -21.69 31.67 24.20
N ALA A 869 -21.27 32.11 25.39
CA ALA A 869 -21.79 31.64 26.67
C ALA A 869 -23.33 31.74 26.79
N ALA A 870 -23.95 32.72 26.11
CA ALA A 870 -25.41 32.88 26.09
C ALA A 870 -26.15 31.75 25.34
N THR A 871 -25.45 31.08 24.43
CA THR A 871 -25.97 29.96 23.63
C THR A 871 -25.85 28.63 24.39
N GLY A 872 -24.86 28.51 25.29
CA GLY A 872 -24.76 27.40 26.23
C GLY A 872 -24.48 26.03 25.61
N LEU A 873 -23.76 25.98 24.48
CA LEU A 873 -23.38 24.74 23.79
C LEU A 873 -21.86 24.51 23.92
N PRO A 874 -21.41 23.57 24.77
CA PRO A 874 -20.00 23.17 24.84
C PRO A 874 -19.58 22.35 23.62
N LEU A 875 -18.27 22.19 23.44
CA LEU A 875 -17.67 21.20 22.54
C LEU A 875 -17.13 20.04 23.37
N TYR A 876 -17.53 18.81 23.02
CA TYR A 876 -16.96 17.59 23.55
C TYR A 876 -15.88 17.07 22.61
N LEU A 877 -14.78 16.60 23.17
CA LEU A 877 -13.69 15.95 22.44
C LEU A 877 -13.50 14.54 23.00
N SER A 878 -13.62 13.52 22.14
CA SER A 878 -13.63 12.08 22.50
C SER A 878 -12.75 11.29 21.52
N PRO A 879 -12.18 10.12 21.86
CA PRO A 879 -11.36 9.38 20.90
C PRO A 879 -12.24 8.81 19.79
N ASP A 880 -13.45 8.33 20.11
CA ASP A 880 -14.43 7.85 19.14
C ASP A 880 -15.81 8.49 19.34
N VAL A 881 -16.28 9.21 18.31
CA VAL A 881 -17.58 9.92 18.37
C VAL A 881 -18.79 8.98 18.33
N ASN A 882 -18.67 7.80 17.72
CA ASN A 882 -19.74 6.80 17.72
C ASN A 882 -19.83 6.14 19.09
N ALA A 883 -18.70 5.78 19.72
CA ALA A 883 -18.66 5.26 21.07
C ALA A 883 -19.24 6.28 22.07
N PHE A 884 -18.81 7.54 21.99
CA PHE A 884 -19.40 8.64 22.78
C PHE A 884 -20.93 8.72 22.63
N ARG A 885 -21.45 8.60 21.40
CA ARG A 885 -22.90 8.61 21.15
C ARG A 885 -23.61 7.32 21.61
N ALA A 886 -22.90 6.20 21.66
CA ALA A 886 -23.42 4.88 22.02
C ALA A 886 -23.46 4.61 23.53
N ARG A 887 -22.89 5.51 24.35
CA ARG A 887 -22.87 5.43 25.81
C ARG A 887 -24.23 5.04 26.40
N ALA A 888 -24.21 4.15 27.39
CA ALA A 888 -25.45 3.69 28.05
C ALA A 888 -26.01 4.69 29.08
N THR A 889 -25.16 5.55 29.64
CA THR A 889 -25.50 6.56 30.64
C THR A 889 -24.60 7.79 30.49
N GLY A 890 -25.07 8.96 30.92
CA GLY A 890 -24.33 10.21 30.80
C GLY A 890 -24.71 10.94 29.52
N LEU A 891 -23.72 11.52 28.83
CA LEU A 891 -23.91 12.12 27.51
C LEU A 891 -24.06 11.00 26.47
N THR A 892 -25.12 11.04 25.67
CA THR A 892 -25.39 10.04 24.62
C THR A 892 -25.73 10.72 23.30
N GLY A 893 -25.96 9.94 22.25
CA GLY A 893 -26.59 10.42 21.02
C GLY A 893 -28.04 10.86 21.26
N ASN A 894 -28.58 11.64 20.32
CA ASN A 894 -29.91 12.26 20.32
C ASN A 894 -30.12 13.31 21.42
N GLU A 895 -29.04 13.86 21.98
CA GLU A 895 -29.09 14.91 23.01
C GLU A 895 -28.56 16.26 22.50
N GLU A 896 -28.34 16.38 21.18
CA GLU A 896 -27.83 17.60 20.52
C GLU A 896 -26.43 18.02 21.01
N ASN A 897 -25.59 17.03 21.35
CA ASN A 897 -24.22 17.22 21.80
C ASN A 897 -23.29 17.58 20.63
N PHE A 898 -22.55 18.69 20.74
CA PHE A 898 -21.52 19.02 19.76
C PHE A 898 -20.22 18.29 20.11
N VAL A 899 -19.95 17.19 19.41
CA VAL A 899 -18.79 16.34 19.62
C VAL A 899 -17.87 16.34 18.40
N GLN A 900 -16.57 16.29 18.65
CA GLN A 900 -15.54 15.95 17.67
C GLN A 900 -14.68 14.83 18.26
N GLY A 901 -14.04 14.03 17.43
CA GLY A 901 -13.16 12.98 17.94
C GLY A 901 -11.97 12.63 17.08
N ARG A 902 -11.43 11.42 17.32
CA ARG A 902 -10.13 10.91 16.82
C ARG A 902 -8.91 11.63 17.38
N TYR A 903 -8.97 12.07 18.63
CA TYR A 903 -7.72 12.46 19.30
C TYR A 903 -6.82 11.24 19.50
N GLN A 904 -5.51 11.48 19.61
CA GLN A 904 -4.52 10.46 19.92
C GLN A 904 -4.19 10.47 21.42
N GLY A 905 -3.76 9.32 21.94
CA GLY A 905 -3.54 9.13 23.38
C GLY A 905 -4.81 8.71 24.11
N GLN A 906 -4.75 8.75 25.44
CA GLN A 906 -5.81 8.33 26.35
C GLN A 906 -5.77 9.20 27.60
N LEU A 907 -6.92 9.57 28.14
CA LEU A 907 -6.99 10.28 29.41
C LEU A 907 -6.63 9.30 30.54
N SER A 908 -5.40 9.39 31.08
CA SER A 908 -4.96 8.47 32.11
C SER A 908 -5.71 8.63 33.44
N ALA A 909 -6.17 7.51 34.02
CA ALA A 909 -6.61 7.50 35.41
C ALA A 909 -5.50 7.83 36.43
N ARG A 910 -4.23 8.02 36.05
CA ARG A 910 -3.18 8.58 36.93
C ARG A 910 -3.26 10.11 37.07
N GLY A 911 -3.99 10.80 36.20
CA GLY A 911 -4.13 12.25 36.19
C GLY A 911 -3.00 12.97 35.48
N GLU A 912 -3.36 13.92 34.63
CA GLU A 912 -2.43 14.59 33.71
C GLU A 912 -2.83 16.06 33.50
N ALA A 913 -2.11 16.76 32.62
CA ALA A 913 -2.44 18.12 32.18
C ALA A 913 -2.94 18.12 30.74
N ILE A 914 -3.94 18.93 30.46
CA ILE A 914 -4.49 19.16 29.12
C ILE A 914 -4.31 20.63 28.81
N THR A 915 -3.60 20.92 27.72
CA THR A 915 -3.32 22.28 27.27
C THR A 915 -3.94 22.51 25.90
N ILE A 916 -4.72 23.59 25.76
CA ILE A 916 -5.22 24.06 24.47
C ILE A 916 -4.35 25.22 24.01
N ARG A 917 -3.81 25.13 22.79
CA ARG A 917 -3.07 26.21 22.13
C ARG A 917 -3.83 26.72 20.92
N ASN A 918 -3.73 28.03 20.68
CA ASN A 918 -4.26 28.60 19.44
C ASN A 918 -3.34 28.31 18.25
N LYS A 919 -3.81 28.62 17.04
CA LYS A 919 -3.07 28.41 15.77
C LYS A 919 -1.67 29.03 15.70
N ASN A 920 -1.32 29.94 16.62
CA ASN A 920 0.00 30.56 16.70
C ASN A 920 0.90 29.91 17.79
N GLY A 921 0.48 28.78 18.38
CA GLY A 921 1.19 28.07 19.45
C GLY A 921 1.05 28.69 20.84
N ASN A 922 0.24 29.75 21.01
CA ASN A 922 0.05 30.38 22.32
C ASN A 922 -0.93 29.58 23.17
N ILE A 923 -0.59 29.37 24.44
CA ILE A 923 -1.49 28.73 25.42
C ILE A 923 -2.74 29.58 25.60
N VAL A 924 -3.89 28.95 25.43
CA VAL A 924 -5.21 29.54 25.70
C VAL A 924 -5.67 29.14 27.10
N THR A 925 -5.54 27.86 27.45
CA THR A 925 -5.86 27.33 28.77
C THR A 925 -5.10 26.03 29.03
N THR A 926 -4.85 25.75 30.30
CA THR A 926 -4.29 24.48 30.78
C THR A 926 -5.07 24.05 32.02
N THR A 927 -5.52 22.81 32.05
CA THR A 927 -6.19 22.20 33.20
C THR A 927 -5.50 20.90 33.54
N SER A 928 -5.15 20.70 34.81
CA SER A 928 -4.71 19.40 35.32
C SER A 928 -5.83 18.73 36.11
N TYR A 929 -5.96 17.41 36.01
CA TYR A 929 -6.94 16.63 36.75
C TYR A 929 -6.25 15.60 37.64
N GLY A 930 -6.79 15.40 38.84
CA GLY A 930 -6.38 14.29 39.70
C GLY A 930 -7.12 13.05 39.23
N GLY A 931 -6.40 12.08 38.67
CA GLY A 931 -6.96 10.79 38.30
C GLY A 931 -7.33 9.95 39.53
N SER A 932 -7.86 8.75 39.29
CA SER A 932 -8.14 7.75 40.33
C SER A 932 -7.55 6.40 39.90
N PRO A 933 -6.21 6.25 39.94
CA PRO A 933 -5.55 5.10 39.31
C PRO A 933 -5.87 3.80 40.03
N THR A 934 -6.05 2.73 39.28
CA THR A 934 -6.30 1.40 39.85
C THR A 934 -5.07 0.88 40.59
N ASP A 935 -5.24 -0.11 41.48
CA ASP A 935 -4.10 -0.77 42.13
C ASP A 935 -3.15 -1.40 41.09
N LEU A 936 -3.68 -1.83 39.93
CA LEU A 936 -2.87 -2.31 38.80
C LEU A 936 -1.98 -1.19 38.24
N GLN A 937 -2.55 -0.04 37.89
CA GLN A 937 -1.77 1.11 37.44
C GLN A 937 -0.73 1.56 38.49
N GLN A 938 -1.09 1.51 39.78
CA GLN A 938 -0.19 1.93 40.84
C GLN A 938 0.94 0.93 41.12
N PHE A 939 0.70 -0.38 40.99
CA PHE A 939 1.58 -1.39 41.60
C PHE A 939 1.98 -2.57 40.71
N LEU A 940 1.40 -2.74 39.52
CA LEU A 940 1.85 -3.80 38.60
C LEU A 940 2.96 -3.26 37.70
N ARG A 941 4.09 -3.98 37.63
CA ARG A 941 5.27 -3.64 36.82
C ARG A 941 5.65 -4.79 35.92
N ILE A 942 6.12 -4.50 34.72
CA ILE A 942 6.95 -5.43 33.96
C ILE A 942 8.36 -5.26 34.52
N THR A 943 8.94 -6.35 35.02
CA THR A 943 10.24 -6.34 35.71
C THR A 943 11.35 -6.97 34.89
N GLU A 944 11.00 -7.81 33.93
CA GLU A 944 11.94 -8.50 33.05
C GLU A 944 11.26 -8.80 31.71
N LEU A 945 11.95 -8.56 30.61
CA LEU A 945 11.53 -8.87 29.24
C LEU A 945 12.69 -9.56 28.52
N ASN A 946 12.50 -10.82 28.14
CA ASN A 946 13.44 -11.58 27.33
C ASN A 946 12.85 -11.75 25.92
N TYR A 947 13.04 -10.73 25.08
CA TYR A 947 12.45 -10.65 23.74
C TYR A 947 13.26 -11.38 22.66
N HIS A 948 14.54 -11.65 22.90
CA HIS A 948 15.39 -12.45 22.01
C HIS A 948 16.34 -13.30 22.88
N PRO A 949 15.87 -14.47 23.35
CA PRO A 949 16.66 -15.37 24.18
C PRO A 949 17.89 -15.92 23.46
N ALA A 950 18.81 -16.57 24.19
CA ALA A 950 19.92 -17.26 23.55
C ALA A 950 19.46 -18.45 22.69
N ASP A 951 20.28 -18.74 21.67
CA ASP A 951 20.16 -19.90 20.79
C ASP A 951 19.84 -21.20 21.55
N PRO A 952 18.94 -22.05 21.04
CA PRO A 952 18.58 -23.29 21.71
C PRO A 952 19.76 -24.25 21.90
N SER A 953 19.87 -24.83 23.09
CA SER A 953 20.87 -25.86 23.37
C SER A 953 20.58 -27.14 22.57
N ALA A 954 21.60 -27.98 22.39
CA ALA A 954 21.44 -29.26 21.70
C ALA A 954 20.37 -30.18 22.33
N ALA A 955 20.10 -30.05 23.64
CA ALA A 955 19.06 -30.80 24.33
C ALA A 955 17.65 -30.29 24.00
N GLU A 956 17.49 -28.98 23.84
CA GLU A 956 16.23 -28.32 23.49
C GLU A 956 15.86 -28.55 22.03
N ILE A 957 16.84 -28.45 21.12
CA ILE A 957 16.67 -28.82 19.70
C ILE A 957 16.21 -30.29 19.60
N ALA A 958 16.82 -31.18 20.38
CA ALA A 958 16.43 -32.59 20.41
C ALA A 958 15.03 -32.84 21.00
N ALA A 959 14.53 -31.92 21.83
CA ALA A 959 13.18 -31.95 22.38
C ALA A 959 12.12 -31.34 21.45
N GLY A 960 12.52 -30.79 20.29
CA GLY A 960 11.64 -30.18 19.30
C GLY A 960 11.59 -28.65 19.35
N PHE A 961 12.38 -28.01 20.22
CA PHE A 961 12.41 -26.56 20.40
C PHE A 961 13.68 -25.98 19.75
N GLY A 962 13.67 -25.92 18.43
CA GLY A 962 14.81 -25.46 17.62
C GLY A 962 14.84 -23.97 17.29
N ASN A 963 13.86 -23.21 17.76
CA ASN A 963 13.76 -21.76 17.63
C ASN A 963 13.89 -21.13 19.04
N ASP A 964 14.70 -20.10 19.17
CA ASP A 964 14.88 -19.27 20.36
C ASP A 964 13.62 -18.51 20.77
N ASP A 965 12.75 -18.14 19.82
CA ASP A 965 11.44 -17.49 20.07
C ASP A 965 10.56 -18.32 21.04
N PHE A 966 10.76 -19.66 21.13
CA PHE A 966 10.01 -20.52 22.06
C PHE A 966 10.31 -20.22 23.54
N PHE A 967 11.41 -19.52 23.82
CA PHE A 967 11.91 -19.29 25.17
C PHE A 967 11.72 -17.85 25.64
N GLU A 968 11.10 -17.01 24.81
CA GLU A 968 10.73 -15.64 25.18
C GLU A 968 9.77 -15.63 26.37
N PHE A 969 9.91 -14.60 27.21
CA PHE A 969 9.00 -14.36 28.32
C PHE A 969 8.94 -12.89 28.72
N VAL A 970 7.84 -12.53 29.38
CA VAL A 970 7.69 -11.29 30.10
C VAL A 970 7.30 -11.58 31.56
N GLU A 971 8.01 -10.96 32.49
CA GLU A 971 7.75 -11.05 33.92
C GLU A 971 7.04 -9.80 34.42
N LEU A 972 6.02 -10.01 35.25
CA LEU A 972 5.36 -8.94 35.98
C LEU A 972 5.46 -9.14 37.50
N LYS A 973 5.58 -8.03 38.22
CA LYS A 973 5.62 -7.99 39.68
C LYS A 973 4.59 -7.05 40.27
N ASN A 974 4.03 -7.45 41.40
CA ASN A 974 3.28 -6.54 42.26
C ASN A 974 4.24 -5.86 43.27
N ILE A 975 4.61 -4.62 42.99
CA ILE A 975 5.46 -3.80 43.87
C ILE A 975 4.69 -3.18 45.07
N GLY A 976 3.37 -3.37 45.10
CA GLY A 976 2.47 -2.77 46.07
C GLY A 976 2.36 -3.54 47.39
N PRO A 977 1.71 -2.95 48.40
CA PRO A 977 1.61 -3.53 49.74
C PRO A 977 0.49 -4.59 49.89
N ALA A 978 -0.37 -4.77 48.88
CA ALA A 978 -1.56 -5.62 48.94
C ALA A 978 -1.63 -6.54 47.72
N THR A 979 -2.44 -7.62 47.80
CA THR A 979 -2.70 -8.50 46.64
C THR A 979 -3.55 -7.77 45.60
N ILE A 980 -3.15 -7.82 44.33
CA ILE A 980 -3.86 -7.22 43.20
C ILE A 980 -4.54 -8.30 42.36
N ASP A 981 -5.65 -7.96 41.71
CA ASP A 981 -6.42 -8.83 40.82
C ASP A 981 -6.09 -8.51 39.36
N LEU A 982 -5.48 -9.45 38.64
CA LEU A 982 -5.09 -9.31 37.24
C LEU A 982 -6.21 -9.75 36.28
N SER A 983 -7.34 -10.23 36.76
CA SER A 983 -8.39 -10.82 35.93
C SER A 983 -8.84 -9.90 34.81
N GLY A 984 -8.64 -10.32 33.55
CA GLY A 984 -9.03 -9.54 32.36
C GLY A 984 -8.07 -8.42 31.95
N ALA A 985 -7.00 -8.16 32.72
CA ALA A 985 -5.88 -7.36 32.23
C ALA A 985 -5.29 -8.04 30.99
N ARG A 986 -4.75 -7.26 30.05
CA ARG A 986 -4.31 -7.79 28.76
C ARG A 986 -3.18 -7.00 28.13
N PHE A 987 -2.31 -7.69 27.40
CA PHE A 987 -1.41 -7.02 26.47
C PHE A 987 -2.20 -6.64 25.22
N VAL A 988 -1.98 -5.42 24.73
CA VAL A 988 -2.64 -4.86 23.53
C VAL A 988 -1.66 -4.45 22.44
N ASN A 989 -0.35 -4.46 22.74
CA ASN A 989 0.76 -4.32 21.80
C ASN A 989 1.94 -5.17 22.30
N GLY A 990 2.77 -5.66 21.38
CA GLY A 990 3.85 -6.61 21.65
C GLY A 990 3.40 -8.06 21.47
N ILE A 991 2.55 -8.52 22.38
CA ILE A 991 2.00 -9.88 22.38
C ILE A 991 0.50 -9.84 22.62
N ASP A 992 -0.23 -10.90 22.23
CA ASP A 992 -1.63 -11.07 22.60
C ASP A 992 -1.75 -12.04 23.78
N PHE A 993 -2.16 -11.50 24.93
CA PHE A 993 -2.43 -12.28 26.12
C PHE A 993 -3.43 -11.58 27.04
N VAL A 994 -4.43 -12.34 27.49
CA VAL A 994 -5.41 -11.90 28.49
C VAL A 994 -5.25 -12.73 29.75
N PHE A 995 -5.03 -12.08 30.89
CA PHE A 995 -4.92 -12.74 32.18
C PHE A 995 -6.24 -13.46 32.53
N PRO A 996 -6.19 -14.77 32.82
CA PRO A 996 -7.38 -15.55 33.12
C PRO A 996 -8.17 -15.01 34.32
N ALA A 997 -9.46 -15.28 34.36
CA ALA A 997 -10.29 -14.92 35.50
C ALA A 997 -9.78 -15.56 36.80
N SER A 998 -9.89 -14.82 37.91
CA SER A 998 -9.38 -15.19 39.24
C SER A 998 -7.85 -15.30 39.33
N THR A 999 -7.12 -14.50 38.56
CA THR A 999 -5.65 -14.40 38.67
C THR A 999 -5.29 -13.33 39.69
N PHE A 1000 -4.71 -13.73 40.83
CA PHE A 1000 -4.35 -12.81 41.91
C PHE A 1000 -2.84 -12.82 42.16
N LEU A 1001 -2.24 -11.64 42.25
CA LEU A 1001 -0.81 -11.47 42.47
C LEU A 1001 -0.56 -10.87 43.86
N ALA A 1002 0.03 -11.67 44.76
CA ALA A 1002 0.34 -11.23 46.12
C ALA A 1002 1.39 -10.12 46.14
N SER A 1003 1.46 -9.35 47.24
CA SER A 1003 2.47 -8.30 47.42
C SER A 1003 3.88 -8.89 47.30
N GLY A 1004 4.70 -8.30 46.43
CA GLY A 1004 6.07 -8.71 46.13
C GLY A 1004 6.21 -10.00 45.31
N ALA A 1005 5.10 -10.59 44.85
CA ALA A 1005 5.14 -11.80 44.03
C ALA A 1005 5.30 -11.47 42.53
N HIS A 1006 5.93 -12.40 41.81
CA HIS A 1006 6.12 -12.37 40.36
C HIS A 1006 5.12 -13.29 39.65
N ILE A 1007 4.84 -13.00 38.39
CA ILE A 1007 4.06 -13.82 37.48
C ILE A 1007 4.64 -13.70 36.07
N LEU A 1008 4.62 -14.79 35.32
CA LEU A 1008 5.24 -14.90 34.00
C LEU A 1008 4.18 -15.12 32.92
N VAL A 1009 4.38 -14.50 31.77
CA VAL A 1009 3.71 -14.87 30.51
C VAL A 1009 4.81 -15.31 29.55
N VAL A 1010 4.65 -16.48 28.93
CA VAL A 1010 5.71 -17.16 28.18
C VAL A 1010 5.25 -17.48 26.76
N SER A 1011 6.18 -17.62 25.82
CA SER A 1011 5.87 -18.06 24.44
C SER A 1011 5.44 -19.54 24.41
N ASP A 1012 6.34 -20.46 24.79
CA ASP A 1012 6.01 -21.88 24.95
C ASP A 1012 6.25 -22.41 26.37
N ALA A 1013 5.18 -22.84 27.06
CA ALA A 1013 5.28 -23.28 28.45
C ALA A 1013 6.11 -24.57 28.62
N THR A 1014 6.20 -25.42 27.59
CA THR A 1014 6.98 -26.67 27.64
C THR A 1014 8.45 -26.38 27.35
N ALA A 1015 8.76 -25.54 26.37
CA ALA A 1015 10.11 -25.08 26.06
C ALA A 1015 10.69 -24.29 27.25
N PHE A 1016 9.91 -23.35 27.77
CA PHE A 1016 10.27 -22.56 28.95
C PHE A 1016 10.59 -23.45 30.17
N ALA A 1017 9.74 -24.45 30.46
CA ALA A 1017 9.99 -25.39 31.56
C ALA A 1017 11.24 -26.25 31.35
N LEU A 1018 11.64 -26.49 30.10
CA LEU A 1018 12.86 -27.22 29.77
C LEU A 1018 14.12 -26.38 30.05
N ARG A 1019 14.10 -25.10 29.69
CA ARG A 1019 15.20 -24.16 29.96
C ARG A 1019 15.30 -23.76 31.43
N TYR A 1020 14.16 -23.54 32.07
CA TYR A 1020 14.05 -23.05 33.45
C TYR A 1020 13.43 -24.10 34.40
N PRO A 1021 14.06 -25.28 34.60
CA PRO A 1021 13.48 -26.38 35.39
C PRO A 1021 13.32 -26.05 36.89
N GLY A 1022 13.93 -24.95 37.36
CA GLY A 1022 13.81 -24.44 38.73
C GLY A 1022 12.59 -23.54 38.96
N VAL A 1023 11.94 -23.06 37.90
CA VAL A 1023 10.81 -22.14 38.00
C VAL A 1023 9.52 -22.94 38.23
N SER A 1024 8.76 -22.54 39.24
CA SER A 1024 7.49 -23.21 39.57
C SER A 1024 6.46 -22.96 38.45
N PRO A 1025 5.81 -23.99 37.88
CA PRO A 1025 4.75 -23.81 36.89
C PRO A 1025 3.57 -22.96 37.39
N ALA A 1026 3.39 -22.82 38.71
CA ALA A 1026 2.37 -21.97 39.29
C ALA A 1026 2.65 -20.46 39.15
N LEU A 1027 3.85 -20.06 38.73
CA LEU A 1027 4.21 -18.68 38.41
C LEU A 1027 3.85 -18.31 36.96
N VAL A 1028 3.61 -19.28 36.08
CA VAL A 1028 3.25 -19.03 34.68
C VAL A 1028 1.74 -18.80 34.57
N ALA A 1029 1.34 -17.59 34.21
CA ALA A 1029 -0.06 -17.21 33.99
C ALA A 1029 -0.67 -17.91 32.77
N GLY A 1030 0.16 -18.10 31.73
CA GLY A 1030 -0.24 -18.77 30.49
C GLY A 1030 0.74 -18.51 29.36
N GLN A 1031 0.36 -18.98 28.17
CA GLN A 1031 1.09 -18.76 26.93
C GLN A 1031 0.45 -17.61 26.14
N TYR A 1032 1.25 -16.73 25.57
CA TYR A 1032 0.78 -15.70 24.65
C TYR A 1032 0.80 -16.17 23.20
N THR A 1033 0.11 -15.43 22.32
CA THR A 1033 0.24 -15.56 20.86
C THR A 1033 0.94 -14.32 20.28
N GLY A 1034 1.57 -14.49 19.11
CA GLY A 1034 2.54 -13.53 18.60
C GLY A 1034 3.94 -13.83 19.13
N ARG A 1035 4.86 -12.88 18.96
CA ARG A 1035 6.23 -12.92 19.47
C ARG A 1035 6.71 -11.50 19.69
N PHE A 1036 7.70 -11.34 20.55
CA PHE A 1036 8.36 -10.05 20.64
C PHE A 1036 9.23 -9.79 19.40
N SER A 1037 9.35 -8.54 18.97
CA SER A 1037 10.22 -8.13 17.86
C SER A 1037 11.67 -8.06 18.30
N ASN A 1038 12.57 -8.80 17.64
CA ASN A 1038 14.00 -8.75 17.95
C ASN A 1038 14.59 -7.35 17.67
N ASP A 1039 14.04 -6.59 16.72
CA ASP A 1039 14.49 -5.22 16.38
C ASP A 1039 13.91 -4.13 17.33
N GLY A 1040 12.98 -4.50 18.22
CA GLY A 1040 12.22 -3.57 19.05
C GLY A 1040 10.77 -3.34 18.61
N GLU A 1041 9.93 -2.95 19.56
CA GLU A 1041 8.52 -2.58 19.37
C GLU A 1041 7.91 -1.91 20.62
N THR A 1042 6.65 -1.50 20.52
CA THR A 1042 5.85 -1.05 21.68
C THR A 1042 5.24 -2.22 22.43
N VAL A 1043 5.53 -2.33 23.72
CA VAL A 1043 4.83 -3.25 24.64
C VAL A 1043 3.81 -2.45 25.44
N GLN A 1044 2.55 -2.88 25.43
CA GLN A 1044 1.48 -2.17 26.13
C GLN A 1044 0.54 -3.10 26.88
N LEU A 1045 0.32 -2.79 28.16
CA LEU A 1045 -0.52 -3.54 29.08
C LEU A 1045 -1.70 -2.69 29.53
N HIS A 1046 -2.91 -3.18 29.29
CA HIS A 1046 -4.17 -2.60 29.76
C HIS A 1046 -4.74 -3.36 30.94
N ASP A 1047 -5.50 -2.68 31.78
CA ASP A 1047 -6.35 -3.36 32.76
C ASP A 1047 -7.64 -3.91 32.11
N ALA A 1048 -8.51 -4.51 32.92
CA ALA A 1048 -9.74 -5.14 32.44
C ALA A 1048 -10.72 -4.16 31.77
N VAL A 1049 -10.60 -2.85 32.02
CA VAL A 1049 -11.45 -1.80 31.46
C VAL A 1049 -10.70 -0.92 30.44
N GLY A 1050 -9.52 -1.36 29.99
CA GLY A 1050 -8.76 -0.67 28.94
C GLY A 1050 -7.91 0.51 29.44
N GLU A 1051 -7.74 0.69 30.75
CA GLU A 1051 -6.83 1.70 31.28
C GLU A 1051 -5.37 1.28 31.03
N ASN A 1052 -4.54 2.22 30.56
CA ASN A 1052 -3.12 1.95 30.36
C ASN A 1052 -2.42 1.71 31.71
N ILE A 1053 -1.90 0.50 31.91
CA ILE A 1053 -1.07 0.13 33.07
C ILE A 1053 0.38 0.50 32.76
N LEU A 1054 0.95 0.01 31.66
CA LEU A 1054 2.33 0.29 31.25
C LEU A 1054 2.40 0.36 29.73
N LYS A 1055 3.23 1.28 29.20
CA LYS A 1055 3.50 1.40 27.78
C LYS A 1055 4.93 1.89 27.58
N PHE A 1056 5.78 1.08 26.99
CA PHE A 1056 7.13 1.48 26.60
C PHE A 1056 7.47 0.91 25.23
N THR A 1057 8.38 1.56 24.52
CA THR A 1057 8.90 1.06 23.24
C THR A 1057 10.35 0.69 23.44
N TYR A 1058 10.68 -0.60 23.40
CA TYR A 1058 12.09 -1.03 23.48
C TYR A 1058 12.71 -1.09 22.08
N ASN A 1059 14.04 -1.08 22.04
CA ASN A 1059 14.80 -1.27 20.82
C ASN A 1059 16.07 -2.07 21.12
N ASP A 1060 16.48 -2.92 20.19
CA ASP A 1060 17.70 -3.75 20.25
C ASP A 1060 18.98 -2.95 20.57
N ARG A 1061 19.04 -1.68 20.14
CA ARG A 1061 20.17 -0.77 20.43
C ARG A 1061 20.15 -0.20 21.84
N TRP A 1062 19.08 -0.36 22.62
CA TRP A 1062 19.10 0.06 24.02
C TRP A 1062 20.24 -0.65 24.75
N PHE A 1063 20.28 -1.97 24.59
CA PHE A 1063 21.30 -2.83 25.16
C PHE A 1063 21.49 -4.09 24.28
N PRO A 1064 22.45 -4.08 23.32
CA PRO A 1064 22.67 -5.21 22.41
C PRO A 1064 22.89 -6.57 23.08
N ALA A 1065 23.33 -6.65 24.34
CA ALA A 1065 23.41 -7.93 25.04
C ALA A 1065 22.03 -8.57 25.32
N THR A 1066 20.95 -7.80 25.26
CA THR A 1066 19.59 -8.31 25.44
C THR A 1066 18.98 -8.86 24.14
N ASP A 1067 19.76 -8.82 23.06
CA ASP A 1067 19.38 -9.25 21.71
C ASP A 1067 20.14 -10.55 21.36
N GLY A 1068 19.58 -11.71 21.71
CA GLY A 1068 20.08 -13.04 21.30
C GLY A 1068 21.31 -13.55 22.07
N SER A 1069 21.91 -12.73 22.93
CA SER A 1069 23.07 -13.13 23.76
C SER A 1069 22.67 -13.80 25.08
N GLY A 1070 21.37 -13.97 25.32
CA GLY A 1070 20.82 -14.63 26.51
C GLY A 1070 20.58 -13.71 27.70
N TYR A 1071 20.88 -12.41 27.64
CA TYR A 1071 20.50 -11.52 28.73
C TYR A 1071 19.08 -10.98 28.51
N ALA A 1072 18.35 -10.73 29.60
CA ALA A 1072 17.04 -10.10 29.53
C ALA A 1072 17.14 -8.60 29.81
N LEU A 1073 16.18 -7.84 29.25
CA LEU A 1073 15.96 -6.45 29.60
C LEU A 1073 15.26 -6.38 30.96
N VAL A 1074 15.89 -5.72 31.93
CA VAL A 1074 15.44 -5.68 33.33
C VAL A 1074 15.20 -4.23 33.76
N VAL A 1075 14.17 -3.98 34.56
CA VAL A 1075 13.93 -2.64 35.12
C VAL A 1075 15.04 -2.23 36.09
N ASP A 1076 15.56 -1.00 35.97
CA ASP A 1076 16.66 -0.49 36.81
C ASP A 1076 16.21 -0.19 38.25
N ASP A 1077 15.13 0.59 38.39
CA ASP A 1077 14.53 0.93 39.68
C ASP A 1077 13.03 0.62 39.67
N GLU A 1078 12.66 -0.51 40.29
CA GLU A 1078 11.26 -0.94 40.48
C GLU A 1078 10.40 0.10 41.24
N THR A 1079 11.02 1.05 41.95
CA THR A 1079 10.35 2.08 42.76
C THR A 1079 10.34 3.46 42.14
N ALA A 1080 10.91 3.61 40.93
CA ALA A 1080 10.92 4.87 40.20
C ALA A 1080 9.51 5.39 39.89
N HIS A 1081 9.43 6.64 39.44
CA HIS A 1081 8.16 7.17 38.99
C HIS A 1081 7.75 6.47 37.69
N TRP A 1082 6.44 6.28 37.47
CA TRP A 1082 6.00 5.40 36.40
C TRP A 1082 6.41 5.83 34.99
N ASN A 1083 6.50 7.13 34.72
CA ASN A 1083 6.99 7.66 33.44
C ASN A 1083 8.47 7.36 33.20
N ASP A 1084 9.25 7.09 34.26
CA ASP A 1084 10.68 6.84 34.12
C ASP A 1084 10.92 5.48 33.44
N TRP A 1085 9.94 4.58 33.46
CA TRP A 1085 10.00 3.26 32.81
C TRP A 1085 9.61 3.27 31.33
N ASP A 1086 9.06 4.37 30.81
CA ASP A 1086 8.62 4.45 29.41
C ASP A 1086 9.81 4.59 28.43
N GLY A 1087 11.00 4.93 28.92
CA GLY A 1087 12.22 5.14 28.12
C GLY A 1087 13.42 4.31 28.57
N ALA A 1088 14.45 4.27 27.72
CA ALA A 1088 15.64 3.41 27.87
C ALA A 1088 16.32 3.49 29.25
N LEU A 1089 16.33 4.67 29.87
CA LEU A 1089 16.97 4.90 31.18
C LEU A 1089 16.25 4.24 32.36
N GLY A 1090 15.02 3.75 32.17
CA GLY A 1090 14.32 2.96 33.17
C GLY A 1090 14.70 1.47 33.16
N TRP A 1091 15.56 1.06 32.22
CA TRP A 1091 15.91 -0.33 31.95
C TRP A 1091 17.42 -0.55 31.92
N GLY A 1092 17.83 -1.81 32.00
CA GLY A 1092 19.21 -2.26 31.88
C GLY A 1092 19.30 -3.75 31.57
N ILE A 1093 20.52 -4.29 31.68
CA ILE A 1093 20.82 -5.69 31.35
C ILE A 1093 20.80 -6.51 32.65
N GLY A 1094 20.07 -7.62 32.69
CA GLY A 1094 20.16 -8.55 33.83
C GLY A 1094 21.57 -9.17 33.95
N GLU A 1095 22.10 -9.36 35.15
CA GLU A 1095 23.41 -10.02 35.34
C GLU A 1095 23.37 -11.53 35.06
N ASP A 1096 22.21 -12.17 35.19
CA ASP A 1096 22.04 -13.60 35.00
C ASP A 1096 21.97 -13.99 33.51
N ALA A 1097 22.79 -14.97 33.13
CA ALA A 1097 22.69 -15.61 31.82
C ALA A 1097 21.34 -16.34 31.70
N ASP A 1098 20.65 -16.14 30.58
CA ASP A 1098 19.27 -16.56 30.28
C ASP A 1098 18.19 -15.84 31.09
N GLY A 1099 18.52 -14.77 31.83
CA GLY A 1099 17.58 -14.04 32.68
C GLY A 1099 17.28 -14.74 34.02
N SER A 1100 16.39 -14.13 34.80
CA SER A 1100 16.06 -14.54 36.18
C SER A 1100 14.57 -14.81 36.45
N PRO A 1101 13.85 -15.52 35.56
CA PRO A 1101 12.39 -15.58 35.63
C PRO A 1101 11.87 -16.17 36.95
N GLY A 1102 10.92 -15.46 37.56
CA GLY A 1102 10.24 -15.83 38.81
C GLY A 1102 11.09 -15.60 40.07
N ALA A 1103 12.30 -15.08 39.94
CA ALA A 1103 13.18 -14.70 41.04
C ALA A 1103 13.22 -13.18 41.23
N GLN A 1104 13.91 -12.71 42.27
CA GLN A 1104 14.22 -11.28 42.35
C GLN A 1104 15.36 -11.01 41.36
N ASN A 1105 15.19 -10.02 40.48
CA ASN A 1105 16.23 -9.56 39.57
C ASN A 1105 17.57 -9.37 40.30
N SER A 1106 18.65 -9.89 39.69
CA SER A 1106 20.04 -9.72 40.15
C SER A 1106 20.53 -8.27 39.94
N ALA A 1107 21.84 -8.00 40.08
CA ALA A 1107 22.34 -6.66 39.81
C ALA A 1107 22.06 -6.26 38.35
N VAL A 1108 21.65 -5.01 38.13
CA VAL A 1108 21.42 -4.49 36.78
C VAL A 1108 22.74 -3.95 36.24
N ILE A 1109 23.15 -4.44 35.09
CA ILE A 1109 24.30 -3.91 34.34
C ILE A 1109 23.76 -2.83 33.41
N LEU A 1110 24.04 -1.57 33.75
CA LEU A 1110 23.57 -0.41 32.99
C LEU A 1110 24.48 -0.03 31.82
N GLN A 1111 25.64 -0.68 31.70
CA GLN A 1111 26.77 -0.13 30.96
C GLN A 1111 27.16 -1.01 29.76
N GLN A 1112 26.67 -0.58 28.60
CA GLN A 1112 27.16 -0.86 27.25
C GLN A 1112 27.28 0.48 26.51
N TYR A 1113 28.14 0.58 25.50
CA TYR A 1113 28.38 1.83 24.77
C TYR A 1113 27.08 2.38 24.15
N ALA A 1114 26.24 1.51 23.60
CA ALA A 1114 24.95 1.88 23.03
C ALA A 1114 23.99 2.46 24.10
N GLY A 1115 23.89 1.81 25.27
CA GLY A 1115 23.13 2.34 26.41
C GLY A 1115 23.67 3.68 26.91
N TRP A 1116 24.99 3.84 26.96
CA TRP A 1116 25.65 5.11 27.32
C TRP A 1116 25.32 6.22 26.30
N LEU A 1117 25.22 5.91 25.00
CA LEU A 1117 24.79 6.89 24.01
C LEU A 1117 23.37 7.40 24.31
N ASN A 1118 22.43 6.53 24.69
CA ASN A 1118 21.06 6.91 25.05
C ASN A 1118 21.00 7.86 26.26
N GLN A 1119 22.01 7.83 27.14
CA GLN A 1119 22.09 8.72 28.30
C GLN A 1119 22.53 10.15 27.93
N TYR A 1120 23.42 10.28 26.94
CA TYR A 1120 24.06 11.56 26.64
C TYR A 1120 23.63 12.15 25.30
N PHE A 1121 23.06 11.40 24.37
CA PHE A 1121 22.70 11.88 23.04
C PHE A 1121 21.19 11.72 22.79
N THR A 1122 20.62 12.66 22.05
CA THR A 1122 19.25 12.52 21.54
C THR A 1122 19.22 11.50 20.40
N GLU A 1123 18.06 10.89 20.12
CA GLU A 1123 17.93 9.93 19.01
C GLU A 1123 18.45 10.48 17.67
N ALA A 1124 18.20 11.76 17.38
CA ALA A 1124 18.68 12.44 16.18
C ALA A 1124 20.21 12.59 16.14
N GLU A 1125 20.87 12.73 17.29
CA GLU A 1125 22.33 12.78 17.39
C GLU A 1125 22.96 11.38 17.33
N ILE A 1126 22.27 10.35 17.85
CA ILE A 1126 22.73 8.95 17.81
C ILE A 1126 22.81 8.45 16.37
N VAL A 1127 21.86 8.84 15.52
CA VAL A 1127 21.88 8.45 14.09
C VAL A 1127 22.92 9.21 13.25
N ASP A 1128 23.51 10.28 13.79
CA ASP A 1128 24.59 11.01 13.13
C ASP A 1128 25.97 10.53 13.61
N PRO A 1129 26.69 9.71 12.83
CA PRO A 1129 28.00 9.18 13.23
C PRO A 1129 29.08 10.26 13.35
N LEU A 1130 28.83 11.48 12.85
CA LEU A 1130 29.72 12.62 12.99
C LEU A 1130 29.59 13.31 14.36
N ILE A 1131 28.54 13.00 15.13
CA ILE A 1131 28.30 13.55 16.47
C ILE A 1131 28.55 12.49 17.53
N SER A 1132 27.95 11.31 17.38
CA SER A 1132 27.92 10.27 18.41
C SER A 1132 28.90 9.12 18.18
N GLY A 1133 29.61 9.07 17.03
CA GLY A 1133 30.52 7.99 16.71
C GLY A 1133 31.64 7.78 17.74
N THR A 1134 32.12 6.53 17.89
CA THR A 1134 33.12 6.11 18.90
C THR A 1134 34.39 6.95 18.92
N ASN A 1135 34.85 7.41 17.75
CA ASN A 1135 36.07 8.20 17.58
C ASN A 1135 35.82 9.72 17.47
N VAL A 1136 34.57 10.19 17.60
CA VAL A 1136 34.24 11.60 17.59
C VAL A 1136 34.56 12.21 18.94
N ASP A 1137 35.15 13.40 18.94
CA ASP A 1137 35.39 14.24 20.12
C ASP A 1137 34.33 15.37 20.10
N THR A 1138 33.23 15.15 20.82
CA THR A 1138 32.03 16.01 20.72
C THR A 1138 32.25 17.41 21.30
N ASN A 1139 33.21 17.59 22.21
CA ASN A 1139 33.46 18.85 22.92
C ASN A 1139 34.82 19.49 22.58
N ASP A 1140 35.60 18.90 21.67
CA ASP A 1140 36.95 19.29 21.26
C ASP A 1140 37.97 19.33 22.42
N ASP A 1141 37.85 18.44 23.41
CA ASP A 1141 38.78 18.39 24.57
C ASP A 1141 39.97 17.43 24.40
N GLY A 1142 40.00 16.71 23.28
CA GLY A 1142 41.03 15.73 22.91
C GLY A 1142 40.68 14.28 23.23
N TYR A 1143 39.50 14.00 23.81
CA TYR A 1143 39.01 12.65 24.10
C TYR A 1143 37.81 12.30 23.23
N SER A 1144 37.80 11.10 22.66
CA SER A 1144 36.64 10.64 21.89
C SER A 1144 35.50 10.16 22.79
N ASN A 1145 34.29 10.05 22.26
CA ASN A 1145 33.13 9.50 22.95
C ASN A 1145 33.41 8.13 23.58
N PHE A 1146 34.16 7.26 22.90
CA PHE A 1146 34.58 5.97 23.48
C PHE A 1146 35.52 6.14 24.69
N HIS A 1147 36.40 7.15 24.72
CA HIS A 1147 37.19 7.47 25.92
C HIS A 1147 36.27 7.95 27.06
N HIS A 1148 35.30 8.82 26.76
CA HIS A 1148 34.34 9.28 27.74
C HIS A 1148 33.52 8.13 28.33
N TYR A 1149 33.07 7.19 27.50
CA TYR A 1149 32.42 5.97 27.95
C TYR A 1149 33.33 5.10 28.84
N ALA A 1150 34.50 4.72 28.32
CA ALA A 1150 35.46 3.81 28.97
C ALA A 1150 35.93 4.32 30.34
N PHE A 1151 36.05 5.65 30.50
CA PHE A 1151 36.45 6.29 31.75
C PHE A 1151 35.29 6.90 32.55
N GLY A 1152 34.06 6.77 32.06
CA GLY A 1152 32.82 7.23 32.69
C GLY A 1152 32.71 8.74 32.92
N THR A 1153 33.05 9.53 31.91
CA THR A 1153 32.86 11.00 31.88
C THR A 1153 31.77 11.41 30.89
N ASP A 1154 31.18 12.59 31.12
CA ASP A 1154 30.20 13.21 30.20
C ASP A 1154 30.91 13.65 28.89
N PRO A 1155 30.43 13.28 27.69
CA PRO A 1155 31.04 13.65 26.41
C PRO A 1155 30.95 15.14 26.08
N ARG A 1156 30.12 15.90 26.80
CA ARG A 1156 30.03 17.37 26.71
C ARG A 1156 30.65 18.08 27.92
N GLY A 1157 31.03 17.33 28.96
CA GLY A 1157 31.78 17.82 30.12
C GLY A 1157 33.28 17.84 29.86
N SER A 1158 34.12 18.17 30.85
CA SER A 1158 35.56 17.97 30.70
C SER A 1158 35.92 16.49 30.77
N GLY A 1159 36.74 16.00 29.85
CA GLY A 1159 37.24 14.63 29.82
C GLY A 1159 38.02 14.23 31.08
N PRO A 1160 38.46 12.96 31.18
CA PRO A 1160 38.88 12.34 32.44
C PRO A 1160 40.17 12.89 33.08
N GLY A 1161 40.73 13.99 32.56
CA GLY A 1161 42.00 14.55 33.03
C GLY A 1161 43.18 13.68 32.62
N SER A 1162 44.12 13.38 33.52
CA SER A 1162 45.13 12.34 33.31
C SER A 1162 44.62 11.06 33.99
N PRO A 1163 43.90 10.15 33.29
CA PRO A 1163 43.30 8.96 33.90
C PRO A 1163 44.34 7.94 34.39
N LEU A 1164 45.62 8.23 34.15
CA LEU A 1164 46.75 7.36 34.37
C LEU A 1164 47.75 8.04 35.31
N GLU A 1165 47.93 7.45 36.49
CA GLU A 1165 48.99 7.81 37.43
C GLU A 1165 50.16 6.84 37.28
N VAL A 1166 51.38 7.37 37.27
CA VAL A 1166 52.59 6.56 37.12
C VAL A 1166 53.53 6.83 38.27
N ALA A 1167 53.93 5.78 38.97
CA ALA A 1167 54.98 5.81 39.98
C ALA A 1167 56.17 4.96 39.55
N PHE A 1168 57.39 5.41 39.88
CA PHE A 1168 58.61 4.65 39.67
C PHE A 1168 59.35 4.51 41.00
N ASP A 1169 59.50 3.28 41.47
CA ASP A 1169 60.11 2.99 42.77
C ASP A 1169 61.65 2.85 42.73
N GLY A 1170 62.24 3.01 41.54
CA GLY A 1170 63.67 2.78 41.29
C GLY A 1170 64.00 1.43 40.66
N SER A 1171 63.04 0.50 40.59
CA SER A 1171 63.21 -0.86 40.05
C SER A 1171 62.09 -1.31 39.10
N ALA A 1172 60.86 -0.80 39.25
CA ALA A 1172 59.73 -1.12 38.40
C ALA A 1172 58.81 0.11 38.20
N LEU A 1173 58.00 0.05 37.14
CA LEU A 1173 56.98 1.05 36.83
C LEU A 1173 55.63 0.58 37.38
N GLU A 1174 54.96 1.40 38.17
CA GLU A 1174 53.60 1.17 38.65
C GLU A 1174 52.66 2.11 37.92
N VAL A 1175 51.56 1.57 37.38
CA VAL A 1175 50.56 2.28 36.61
C VAL A 1175 49.21 2.09 37.29
N THR A 1176 48.59 3.18 37.71
CA THR A 1176 47.25 3.21 38.28
C THR A 1176 46.28 3.89 37.32
N TYR A 1177 45.15 3.28 37.04
CA TYR A 1177 44.08 3.89 36.26
C TYR A 1177 42.70 3.48 36.75
N ARG A 1178 41.72 4.39 36.60
CA ARG A 1178 40.31 4.16 36.90
C ARG A 1178 39.55 3.94 35.60
N PHE A 1179 38.60 3.02 35.56
CA PHE A 1179 37.75 2.73 34.41
C PHE A 1179 36.36 2.30 34.85
N ARG A 1180 35.41 2.26 33.92
CA ARG A 1180 34.02 1.83 34.16
C ARG A 1180 33.93 0.30 34.30
N ASP A 1181 33.27 -0.19 35.35
CA ASP A 1181 33.14 -1.62 35.70
C ASP A 1181 31.88 -1.87 36.56
N PRO A 1182 30.96 -2.79 36.18
CA PRO A 1182 30.98 -3.60 34.96
C PRO A 1182 30.72 -2.77 33.69
N ALA A 1183 31.40 -3.12 32.61
CA ALA A 1183 31.13 -2.66 31.24
C ALA A 1183 31.32 -3.88 30.31
N LEU A 1184 30.24 -4.35 29.68
CA LEU A 1184 30.26 -5.64 28.98
C LEU A 1184 31.09 -5.63 27.68
N ASP A 1185 31.25 -4.46 27.08
CA ASP A 1185 31.83 -4.27 25.74
C ASP A 1185 33.18 -3.51 25.77
N VAL A 1186 33.85 -3.42 26.93
CA VAL A 1186 35.16 -2.78 27.05
C VAL A 1186 36.19 -3.68 27.72
N ALA A 1187 37.34 -3.85 27.07
CA ALA A 1187 38.52 -4.48 27.65
C ALA A 1187 39.67 -3.47 27.81
N PHE A 1188 40.36 -3.52 28.94
CA PHE A 1188 41.55 -2.70 29.21
C PHE A 1188 42.81 -3.56 29.23
N GLU A 1189 43.83 -3.14 28.47
CA GLU A 1189 45.14 -3.78 28.45
C GLU A 1189 46.25 -2.74 28.63
N LEU A 1190 47.27 -3.07 29.43
CA LEU A 1190 48.48 -2.26 29.51
C LEU A 1190 49.46 -2.71 28.42
N GLU A 1191 49.83 -1.79 27.53
CA GLU A 1191 50.81 -2.04 26.48
C GLU A 1191 52.10 -1.26 26.78
N SER A 1192 53.22 -1.79 26.27
CA SER A 1192 54.51 -1.10 26.28
C SER A 1192 55.11 -1.00 24.88
N SER A 1193 55.92 0.04 24.69
CA SER A 1193 56.64 0.31 23.44
C SER A 1193 58.04 0.84 23.73
N ASN A 1194 58.99 0.56 22.84
CA ASN A 1194 60.33 1.15 22.91
C ASN A 1194 60.49 2.37 21.98
N ASP A 1195 59.57 2.56 21.02
CA ASP A 1195 59.72 3.54 19.94
C ASP A 1195 58.44 4.34 19.62
N LEU A 1196 57.37 4.15 20.40
CA LEU A 1196 56.03 4.72 20.21
C LEU A 1196 55.28 4.25 18.94
N SER A 1197 55.91 3.41 18.11
CA SER A 1197 55.33 2.92 16.86
C SER A 1197 54.81 1.49 16.96
N ILE A 1198 55.57 0.61 17.60
CA ILE A 1198 55.18 -0.79 17.84
C ILE A 1198 54.82 -0.94 19.30
N TRP A 1199 53.59 -1.35 19.57
CA TRP A 1199 53.06 -1.59 20.90
C TRP A 1199 52.79 -3.08 21.09
N SER A 1200 53.08 -3.58 22.28
CA SER A 1200 52.85 -4.98 22.66
C SER A 1200 52.36 -5.06 24.10
N PRO A 1201 51.55 -6.08 24.46
CA PRO A 1201 51.10 -6.31 25.83
C PRO A 1201 52.27 -6.27 26.82
N ALA A 1202 52.15 -5.48 27.89
CA ALA A 1202 53.14 -5.40 28.95
C ALA A 1202 52.96 -6.57 29.93
N THR A 1203 54.05 -7.18 30.39
CA THR A 1203 53.98 -8.15 31.48
C THR A 1203 53.78 -7.40 32.80
N THR A 1204 52.63 -7.60 33.43
CA THR A 1204 52.22 -6.89 34.64
C THR A 1204 51.97 -7.84 35.82
N GLU A 1205 52.08 -7.29 37.02
CA GLU A 1205 51.64 -7.88 38.29
C GLU A 1205 50.57 -6.95 38.88
N LEU A 1206 49.40 -7.48 39.23
CA LEU A 1206 48.35 -6.72 39.91
C LEU A 1206 48.78 -6.41 41.35
N LEU A 1207 48.84 -5.13 41.71
CA LEU A 1207 49.17 -4.70 43.06
C LEU A 1207 47.93 -4.37 43.89
N ASP A 1208 46.94 -3.72 43.29
CA ASP A 1208 45.71 -3.30 43.97
C ASP A 1208 44.53 -3.20 42.99
N LEU A 1209 43.32 -3.49 43.48
CA LEU A 1209 42.05 -3.33 42.77
C LEU A 1209 40.99 -2.84 43.75
N VAL A 1210 40.47 -1.64 43.50
CA VAL A 1210 39.41 -1.01 44.30
C VAL A 1210 38.18 -0.82 43.44
N ILE A 1211 37.03 -1.32 43.89
CA ILE A 1211 35.73 -1.21 43.22
C ILE A 1211 34.89 -0.17 43.97
N ASP A 1212 34.34 0.82 43.26
CA ASP A 1212 33.54 1.93 43.80
C ASP A 1212 32.34 2.23 42.87
N GLY A 1213 31.21 1.58 43.15
CA GLY A 1213 30.00 1.68 42.31
C GLY A 1213 30.24 1.11 40.92
N GLU A 1214 29.98 1.90 39.88
CA GLU A 1214 30.19 1.55 38.47
C GLU A 1214 31.66 1.70 37.99
N PHE A 1215 32.62 1.77 38.92
CA PHE A 1215 34.03 2.02 38.59
C PHE A 1215 34.98 1.08 39.31
N SER A 1216 36.02 0.69 38.58
CA SER A 1216 37.18 -0.01 39.14
C SER A 1216 38.44 0.84 38.98
N THR A 1217 39.29 0.87 40.02
CA THR A 1217 40.62 1.45 39.99
C THR A 1217 41.64 0.36 40.17
N VAL A 1218 42.51 0.17 39.18
CA VAL A 1218 43.53 -0.88 39.18
C VAL A 1218 44.92 -0.27 39.26
N THR A 1219 45.80 -0.89 40.06
CA THR A 1219 47.22 -0.57 40.12
C THR A 1219 48.04 -1.78 39.67
N LEU A 1220 48.79 -1.62 38.58
CA LEU A 1220 49.59 -2.66 37.94
C LEU A 1220 51.08 -2.32 38.01
N ARG A 1221 51.93 -3.30 38.31
CA ARG A 1221 53.39 -3.17 38.22
C ARG A 1221 53.92 -3.82 36.95
N VAL A 1222 54.71 -3.12 36.15
CA VAL A 1222 55.40 -3.67 34.98
C VAL A 1222 56.66 -4.41 35.45
N THR A 1223 56.68 -5.75 35.28
CA THR A 1223 57.67 -6.63 35.92
C THR A 1223 58.96 -6.85 35.12
N ASN A 1224 59.05 -6.30 33.91
CA ASN A 1224 60.23 -6.44 33.05
C ASN A 1224 60.52 -5.15 32.25
N PRO A 1225 61.02 -4.09 32.90
CA PRO A 1225 61.42 -2.89 32.19
C PRO A 1225 62.60 -3.25 31.29
N GLY A 1226 62.45 -3.12 29.97
CA GLY A 1226 63.46 -3.58 29.01
C GLY A 1226 64.86 -2.99 29.27
N SER A 1227 65.92 -3.65 28.81
CA SER A 1227 67.32 -3.21 28.99
C SER A 1227 67.73 -1.98 28.13
N GLN A 1228 66.77 -1.14 27.74
CA GLN A 1228 66.91 -0.04 26.80
C GLN A 1228 66.82 1.30 27.52
N ASP A 1229 67.41 2.36 26.94
CA ASP A 1229 67.53 3.67 27.60
C ASP A 1229 66.18 4.40 27.80
N ARG A 1230 65.10 4.02 27.09
CA ARG A 1230 63.72 4.55 27.23
C ARG A 1230 62.66 3.51 26.88
N GLN A 1231 61.61 3.42 27.68
CA GLN A 1231 60.41 2.59 27.45
C GLN A 1231 59.16 3.43 27.73
N PHE A 1232 58.10 3.22 26.95
CA PHE A 1232 56.82 3.89 27.03
C PHE A 1232 55.73 2.90 27.42
N VAL A 1233 54.72 3.34 28.17
CA VAL A 1233 53.54 2.55 28.52
C VAL A 1233 52.28 3.32 28.20
N ARG A 1234 51.22 2.60 27.84
CA ARG A 1234 49.86 3.15 27.68
C ARG A 1234 48.83 2.14 28.16
N VAL A 1235 47.68 2.63 28.60
CA VAL A 1235 46.48 1.80 28.77
C VAL A 1235 45.68 1.89 27.48
N ARG A 1236 45.34 0.74 26.93
CA ARG A 1236 44.51 0.61 25.75
C ARG A 1236 43.13 0.11 26.18
N ALA A 1237 42.11 0.93 25.98
CA ALA A 1237 40.73 0.48 25.97
C ALA A 1237 40.40 -0.05 24.57
N THR A 1238 39.82 -1.23 24.48
CA THR A 1238 39.37 -1.84 23.23
C THR A 1238 37.91 -2.21 23.38
N GLU A 1239 37.09 -1.76 22.44
CA GLU A 1239 35.72 -2.24 22.30
C GLU A 1239 35.77 -3.73 21.95
N VAL A 1240 35.12 -4.58 22.74
CA VAL A 1240 35.03 -6.02 22.49
C VAL A 1240 33.65 -6.34 21.97
N ALA A 1241 33.60 -7.11 20.87
CA ALA A 1241 32.33 -7.64 20.38
C ALA A 1241 31.77 -8.60 21.43
N PHE A 1242 30.50 -8.43 21.75
CA PHE A 1242 29.73 -9.36 22.55
C PHE A 1242 29.08 -10.38 21.62
#